data_AF-A0A953FDU4-F1
#
_entry.id   AF-A0A953FDU4-F1
#
_cell.length_a   1.000
_cell.length_b   1.000
_cell.length_c   1.000
_cell.angle_alpha   90.00
_cell.angle_beta   90.00
_cell.angle_gamma   90.00
#
_symmetry.space_group_name_H-M   'P 1'
#
loop_
_entity.id
_entity.type
_entity.pdbx_description
1 polymer ?
#
loop_
_entity_poly.entity_id
_entity_poly.type
_entity_poly.pdbx_seq_one_letter_code
_entity_poly.pdbx_strand_id
1 'polypeptide(L)'
;EMASMVWFTRSGQSRLIQLMALTGNYPFYGAVESEPAVAYSQLSKGGTALIDETLALQYEVSTGDSVKVGNKRFYVAGTVKKFPGRSGILTTFTPSVYIALTDLESTGLVQFGSRISYHTFFKAPDEPAIKTAAEKLKPLLKPYGYGIETVESRKEGLGRGFQSVYRFFSLLAFVALMLGCIGVASSVHIYAREKREEVAILRCIGSSGWQSFSIYFVQVLMVGLLASVAGALAGAAIQQLIPVVFGDFIPVTLSFVVSWPAIWQGLLLGTAVSLLFSALPLLSIRSVPPLTVLRAESMARASFSKARWLLWVLIGFFPIAAAAFQTGSWLSGILFAAGLAVALGCLSGVAWLLLRLVRRYFPSRAPFAIRHALANLYRPQNQTRMLMISIGLGVFILATLNIVQYSLLGQVEFTGNTNQVNTILFDIQDHQLAGIRQLFDQQKQPIHQTTPIITCRIAEIKGKRIEALVGDTSRRMPNWALTREYRVTYRDTLTRSEELTSGALQSIRHGQRDSVWVTISEGMQETLGVQLNDSMVFDIQGVPVAVRIGGIRKVDWPVDPPNFVFVFPSGVLEPAPKIWVTTTRMESDEKASSFQQALVTLFPNVSYIDLRLVLSTVTQLFDKISLVVRFLALFSIVTGLVVLAGAVANSRYIRIKENVLLRTIGAGTALITKVTLLEYAFLGVFSALTGVLLSTSAGYFLCRFFLEVDFAVDSMGLAFIGLGTAVLCLLIGWLNSRGIIRTPPLQVLRKEV
;
A
#
# COMPACT_ATOMS: atom_id res chain seq x y z
N GLU A 1 18.92 24.79 -15.80
CA GLU A 1 19.03 24.80 -14.32
C GLU A 1 20.43 24.40 -13.91
N MET A 2 20.98 25.00 -12.85
CA MET A 2 22.28 24.62 -12.29
C MET A 2 22.38 25.03 -10.82
N ALA A 3 23.29 24.42 -10.05
CA ALA A 3 23.65 24.94 -8.74
C ALA A 3 24.62 26.11 -8.89
N SER A 4 24.44 27.19 -8.13
CA SER A 4 25.33 28.35 -8.14
C SER A 4 25.29 29.08 -6.80
N MET A 5 26.35 29.82 -6.48
CA MET A 5 26.35 30.74 -5.34
C MET A 5 25.70 32.05 -5.74
N VAL A 6 24.78 32.55 -4.91
CA VAL A 6 24.31 33.93 -4.96
C VAL A 6 24.95 34.71 -3.83
N TRP A 7 25.35 35.95 -4.12
CA TRP A 7 25.82 36.90 -3.12
C TRP A 7 24.79 38.00 -2.94
N PHE A 8 24.32 38.17 -1.70
CA PHE A 8 23.34 39.18 -1.32
C PHE A 8 24.07 40.46 -0.96
N THR A 9 23.89 41.50 -1.79
CA THR A 9 24.70 42.73 -1.66
C THR A 9 24.42 43.51 -0.37
N ARG A 10 23.21 43.37 0.18
CA ARG A 10 22.77 44.07 1.39
C ARG A 10 23.31 43.45 2.68
N SER A 11 23.18 42.13 2.82
CA SER A 11 23.66 41.40 4.00
C SER A 11 25.14 41.01 3.91
N GLY A 12 25.75 41.09 2.72
CA GLY A 12 27.13 40.68 2.47
C GLY A 12 27.33 39.15 2.50
N GLN A 13 26.26 38.38 2.64
CA GLN A 13 26.28 36.93 2.78
C GLN A 13 26.15 36.23 1.42
N SER A 14 26.53 34.95 1.37
CA SER A 14 26.40 34.13 0.17
C SER A 14 25.74 32.79 0.48
N ARG A 15 24.96 32.27 -0.47
CA ARG A 15 24.24 31.00 -0.33
C ARG A 15 24.28 30.19 -1.60
N LEU A 16 24.42 28.88 -1.46
CA LEU A 16 24.23 27.95 -2.57
C LEU A 16 22.75 27.88 -2.91
N ILE A 17 22.40 28.18 -4.15
CA ILE A 17 21.04 28.21 -4.67
C ILE A 17 20.93 27.40 -5.96
N GLN A 18 19.69 27.07 -6.33
CA GLN A 18 19.41 26.52 -7.66
C GLN A 18 19.10 27.68 -8.62
N LEU A 19 20.02 27.96 -9.55
CA LEU A 19 19.83 28.97 -10.58
C LEU A 19 18.95 28.42 -11.71
N MET A 20 17.84 29.11 -11.95
CA MET A 20 16.89 28.80 -13.00
C MET A 20 16.88 29.91 -14.05
N ALA A 21 17.24 29.54 -15.27
CA ALA A 21 17.24 30.43 -16.42
C ALA A 21 16.04 30.09 -17.30
N LEU A 22 15.08 31.01 -17.45
CA LEU A 22 13.78 30.77 -18.07
C LEU A 22 13.62 31.52 -19.40
N THR A 23 12.90 30.92 -20.34
CA THR A 23 12.52 31.55 -21.62
C THR A 23 11.14 31.12 -22.08
N GLY A 24 10.51 31.94 -22.92
CA GLY A 24 9.19 31.68 -23.51
C GLY A 24 8.04 31.71 -22.49
N ASN A 25 6.94 31.04 -22.84
CA ASN A 25 5.68 31.06 -22.07
C ASN A 25 5.56 29.93 -21.04
N TYR A 26 6.69 29.45 -20.51
CA TYR A 26 6.66 28.49 -19.40
C TYR A 26 6.27 29.21 -18.11
N PRO A 27 5.55 28.59 -17.15
CA PRO A 27 4.91 27.27 -17.22
C PRO A 27 3.65 27.24 -18.11
N PHE A 28 3.42 26.13 -18.81
CA PHE A 28 2.25 25.96 -19.70
C PHE A 28 0.92 25.66 -18.97
N TYR A 29 1.01 25.26 -17.71
CA TYR A 29 -0.10 24.92 -16.83
C TYR A 29 0.11 25.57 -15.47
N GLY A 30 -0.93 26.18 -14.91
CA GLY A 30 -0.84 26.99 -13.68
C GLY A 30 -0.22 28.37 -13.92
N ALA A 31 -0.26 29.22 -12.89
CA ALA A 31 0.35 30.54 -12.88
C ALA A 31 1.43 30.63 -11.80
N VAL A 32 2.52 31.36 -12.08
CA VAL A 32 3.53 31.67 -11.06
C VAL A 32 2.96 32.73 -10.12
N GLU A 33 2.86 32.41 -8.84
CA GLU A 33 2.43 33.35 -7.81
C GLU A 33 3.68 34.11 -7.33
N SER A 34 3.79 35.38 -7.71
CA SER A 34 4.89 36.26 -7.32
C SER A 34 4.38 37.54 -6.66
N GLU A 35 5.22 38.16 -5.84
CA GLU A 35 4.96 39.42 -5.17
C GLU A 35 6.07 40.43 -5.51
N PRO A 36 5.79 41.51 -6.27
CA PRO A 36 4.51 41.87 -6.89
C PRO A 36 4.08 40.91 -8.02
N ALA A 37 2.78 40.79 -8.30
CA ALA A 37 2.25 39.85 -9.32
C ALA A 37 2.80 40.06 -10.74
N VAL A 38 3.29 41.26 -11.05
CA VAL A 38 3.86 41.62 -12.35
C VAL A 38 5.31 41.14 -12.50
N ALA A 39 5.98 40.78 -11.40
CA ALA A 39 7.41 40.49 -11.35
C ALA A 39 7.80 39.33 -12.29
N TYR A 40 6.96 38.30 -12.40
CA TYR A 40 7.19 37.19 -13.33
C TYR A 40 7.21 37.62 -14.81
N SER A 41 6.28 38.48 -15.21
CA SER A 41 6.23 38.98 -16.60
C SER A 41 7.45 39.83 -16.95
N GLN A 42 8.01 40.55 -15.97
CA GLN A 42 9.19 41.39 -16.14
C GLN A 42 10.48 40.59 -16.29
N LEU A 43 10.53 39.34 -15.79
CA LEU A 43 11.68 38.45 -15.92
C LEU A 43 12.11 38.31 -17.39
N SER A 44 11.15 38.24 -18.32
CA SER A 44 11.39 38.12 -19.76
C SER A 44 12.18 39.28 -20.39
N LYS A 45 12.17 40.47 -19.76
CA LYS A 45 12.88 41.66 -20.26
C LYS A 45 14.39 41.62 -19.97
N GLY A 46 14.84 40.70 -19.11
CA GLY A 46 16.24 40.57 -18.69
C GLY A 46 16.68 41.63 -17.67
N GLY A 47 17.84 41.42 -17.06
CA GLY A 47 18.45 42.32 -16.07
C GLY A 47 17.84 42.26 -14.66
N THR A 48 16.81 41.45 -14.44
CA THR A 48 16.16 41.25 -13.15
C THR A 48 16.22 39.79 -12.70
N ALA A 49 16.13 39.57 -11.39
CA ALA A 49 16.02 38.26 -10.78
C ALA A 49 14.77 38.17 -9.91
N LEU A 50 14.18 36.99 -9.85
CA LEU A 50 13.15 36.67 -8.86
C LEU A 50 13.74 35.68 -7.86
N ILE A 51 13.36 35.87 -6.61
CA ILE A 51 13.94 35.12 -5.49
C ILE A 51 12.84 34.33 -4.80
N ASP A 52 13.12 33.10 -4.39
CA ASP A 52 12.21 32.33 -3.54
C ASP A 52 11.87 33.09 -2.24
N GLU A 53 10.61 33.10 -1.81
CA GLU A 53 10.15 33.82 -0.61
C GLU A 53 10.97 33.45 0.65
N THR A 54 11.33 32.18 0.81
CA THR A 54 12.12 31.71 1.96
C THR A 54 13.53 32.31 1.96
N LEU A 55 14.14 32.44 0.78
CA LEU A 55 15.46 33.03 0.60
C LEU A 55 15.43 34.54 0.84
N ALA A 56 14.38 35.22 0.36
CA ALA A 56 14.20 36.65 0.56
C ALA A 56 14.04 37.00 2.05
N LEU A 57 13.22 36.23 2.79
CA LEU A 57 13.04 36.40 4.23
C LEU A 57 14.33 36.09 5.01
N GLN A 58 15.03 35.01 4.65
CA GLN A 58 16.24 34.59 5.37
C GLN A 58 17.39 35.60 5.25
N TYR A 59 17.54 36.25 4.10
CA TYR A 59 18.64 37.20 3.84
C TYR A 59 18.18 38.66 3.86
N GLU A 60 16.95 38.91 4.33
CA GLU A 60 16.33 40.24 4.45
C GLU A 60 16.37 41.05 3.14
N VAL A 61 16.11 40.38 2.02
CA VAL A 61 16.15 40.96 0.67
C VAL A 61 14.75 41.38 0.25
N SER A 62 14.59 42.64 -0.11
CA SER A 62 13.31 43.21 -0.56
C SER A 62 13.31 43.46 -2.08
N THR A 63 12.11 43.67 -2.65
CA THR A 63 11.96 44.12 -4.03
C THR A 63 12.70 45.44 -4.25
N GLY A 64 13.54 45.51 -5.28
CA GLY A 64 14.40 46.65 -5.59
C GLY A 64 15.84 46.50 -5.08
N ASP A 65 16.12 45.58 -4.15
CA ASP A 65 17.49 45.27 -3.74
C ASP A 65 18.27 44.59 -4.90
N SER A 66 19.59 44.43 -4.73
CA SER A 66 20.43 43.77 -5.73
C SER A 66 21.07 42.49 -5.23
N VAL A 67 21.14 41.49 -6.11
CA VAL A 67 21.84 40.23 -5.87
C VAL A 67 22.86 39.99 -6.97
N LYS A 68 24.00 39.40 -6.63
CA LYS A 68 25.04 39.05 -7.60
C LYS A 68 25.01 37.56 -7.83
N VAL A 69 24.90 37.16 -9.09
CA VAL A 69 24.94 35.76 -9.52
C VAL A 69 26.06 35.62 -10.55
N GLY A 70 27.08 34.83 -10.22
CA GLY A 70 28.33 34.81 -10.98
C GLY A 70 28.96 36.20 -11.01
N ASN A 71 29.20 36.72 -12.22
CA ASN A 71 29.82 38.03 -12.44
C ASN A 71 28.81 39.17 -12.58
N LYS A 72 27.52 38.88 -12.75
CA LYS A 72 26.48 39.88 -13.04
C LYS A 72 25.66 40.22 -11.79
N ARG A 73 25.31 41.50 -11.65
CA ARG A 73 24.36 41.98 -10.64
C ARG A 73 22.96 42.06 -11.27
N PHE A 74 21.97 41.58 -10.54
CA PHE A 74 20.57 41.57 -10.90
C PHE A 74 19.78 42.35 -9.87
N TYR A 75 18.79 43.13 -10.33
CA TYR A 75 17.81 43.75 -9.45
C TYR A 75 16.71 42.75 -9.12
N VAL A 76 16.31 42.70 -7.85
CA VAL A 76 15.25 41.82 -7.39
C VAL A 76 13.90 42.41 -7.78
N ALA A 77 13.26 41.83 -8.80
CA ALA A 77 11.95 42.30 -9.28
C ALA A 77 10.79 41.89 -8.35
N GLY A 78 11.00 40.87 -7.51
CA GLY A 78 10.01 40.37 -6.56
C GLY A 78 10.37 38.99 -6.02
N THR A 79 9.49 38.47 -5.17
CA THR A 79 9.60 37.13 -4.59
C THR A 79 8.65 36.15 -5.26
N VAL A 80 9.02 34.87 -5.31
CA VAL A 80 8.19 33.78 -5.82
C VAL A 80 7.67 32.98 -4.62
N LYS A 81 6.34 32.97 -4.44
CA LYS A 81 5.67 32.16 -3.42
C LYS A 81 5.42 30.74 -3.90
N LYS A 82 5.06 30.61 -5.18
CA LYS A 82 4.73 29.32 -5.78
C LYS A 82 5.07 29.26 -7.25
N PHE A 83 5.79 28.21 -7.62
CA PHE A 83 6.16 27.91 -9.00
C PHE A 83 5.51 26.61 -9.48
N PRO A 84 4.58 26.65 -10.46
CA PRO A 84 3.89 25.46 -10.97
C PRO A 84 4.83 24.35 -11.48
N GLY A 85 4.46 23.09 -11.25
CA GLY A 85 5.20 21.93 -11.77
C GLY A 85 6.40 21.50 -10.92
N ARG A 86 6.73 22.22 -9.85
CA ARG A 86 7.69 21.80 -8.82
C ARG A 86 6.95 21.47 -7.53
N SER A 87 7.33 20.34 -6.91
CA SER A 87 6.87 20.03 -5.56
C SER A 87 7.60 20.95 -4.57
N GLY A 88 6.87 21.63 -3.70
CA GLY A 88 7.44 22.54 -2.69
C GLY A 88 8.53 21.92 -1.80
N ILE A 89 8.56 20.59 -1.70
CA ILE A 89 9.53 19.81 -0.91
C ILE A 89 10.98 19.97 -1.41
N LEU A 90 11.21 20.02 -2.73
CA LEU A 90 12.58 20.15 -3.29
C LEU A 90 13.10 21.59 -3.24
N THR A 91 12.20 22.57 -3.33
CA THR A 91 12.55 24.00 -3.25
C THR A 91 12.95 24.43 -1.84
N THR A 92 12.52 23.71 -0.80
CA THR A 92 12.94 23.97 0.60
C THR A 92 14.44 23.70 0.84
N PHE A 93 15.04 22.72 0.15
CA PHE A 93 16.45 22.34 0.35
C PHE A 93 17.44 23.16 -0.49
N THR A 94 17.01 23.53 -1.69
CA THR A 94 17.76 24.36 -2.63
C THR A 94 16.84 25.44 -3.15
N PRO A 95 16.68 26.55 -2.41
CA PRO A 95 15.86 27.67 -2.85
C PRO A 95 16.34 28.17 -4.21
N SER A 96 15.39 28.57 -5.05
CA SER A 96 15.66 28.93 -6.43
C SER A 96 15.84 30.43 -6.61
N VAL A 97 16.76 30.81 -7.48
CA VAL A 97 16.82 32.16 -8.05
C VAL A 97 16.52 32.05 -9.53
N TYR A 98 15.57 32.84 -10.00
CA TYR A 98 15.09 32.82 -11.38
C TYR A 98 15.65 34.04 -12.12
N ILE A 99 16.22 33.80 -13.30
CA ILE A 99 16.74 34.80 -14.24
C ILE A 99 16.21 34.52 -15.65
N ALA A 100 16.30 35.51 -16.53
CA ALA A 100 16.05 35.28 -17.96
C ALA A 100 17.14 34.37 -18.55
N LEU A 101 16.79 33.50 -19.50
CA LEU A 101 17.75 32.66 -20.21
C LEU A 101 18.79 33.49 -20.99
N THR A 102 18.36 34.64 -21.52
CA THR A 102 19.22 35.60 -22.22
C THR A 102 20.32 36.17 -21.31
N ASP A 103 20.11 36.20 -20.00
CA ASP A 103 21.10 36.69 -19.04
C ASP A 103 22.10 35.62 -18.60
N LEU A 104 21.84 34.34 -18.85
CA LEU A 104 22.64 33.24 -18.29
C LEU A 104 24.10 33.32 -18.74
N GLU A 105 24.37 33.56 -20.03
CA GLU A 105 25.74 33.66 -20.54
C GLU A 105 26.50 34.82 -19.88
N SER A 106 25.83 35.96 -19.68
CA SER A 106 26.43 37.15 -19.08
C SER A 106 26.80 36.98 -17.60
N THR A 107 26.34 35.92 -16.93
CA THR A 107 26.77 35.58 -15.57
C THR A 107 28.18 35.00 -15.51
N GLY A 108 28.71 34.51 -16.64
CA GLY A 108 30.00 33.78 -16.69
C GLY A 108 29.97 32.42 -16.00
N LEU A 109 28.80 31.92 -15.60
CA LEU A 109 28.66 30.61 -14.94
C LEU A 109 28.70 29.43 -15.91
N VAL A 110 28.46 29.68 -17.20
CA VAL A 110 28.54 28.68 -18.27
C VAL A 110 29.98 28.59 -18.74
N GLN A 111 30.72 27.66 -18.15
CA GLN A 111 32.12 27.40 -18.48
C GLN A 111 32.37 25.90 -18.64
N PHE A 112 33.52 25.54 -19.21
CA PHE A 112 33.93 24.15 -19.28
C PHE A 112 33.98 23.53 -17.87
N GLY A 113 33.30 22.40 -17.68
CA GLY A 113 33.14 21.73 -16.38
C GLY A 113 31.87 22.11 -15.59
N SER A 114 31.11 23.14 -16.01
CA SER A 114 29.82 23.47 -15.39
C SER A 114 28.78 22.38 -15.65
N ARG A 115 28.12 21.89 -14.60
CA ARG A 115 27.03 20.92 -14.71
C ARG A 115 25.70 21.65 -14.84
N ILE A 116 25.19 21.71 -16.06
CA ILE A 116 23.94 22.41 -16.41
C ILE A 116 22.93 21.36 -16.90
N SER A 117 21.71 21.42 -16.36
CA SER A 117 20.58 20.61 -16.83
C SER A 117 19.68 21.45 -17.72
N TYR A 118 19.48 21.01 -18.96
CA TYR A 118 18.59 21.64 -19.92
C TYR A 118 17.26 20.89 -19.96
N HIS A 119 16.16 21.62 -19.79
CA HIS A 119 14.83 21.08 -19.84
C HIS A 119 14.02 21.83 -20.90
N THR A 120 13.45 21.09 -21.85
CA THR A 120 12.55 21.63 -22.88
C THR A 120 11.18 21.04 -22.63
N PHE A 121 10.21 21.90 -22.36
CA PHE A 121 8.83 21.49 -22.12
C PHE A 121 8.00 21.62 -23.39
N PHE A 122 7.09 20.67 -23.61
CA PHE A 122 6.14 20.69 -24.73
C PHE A 122 4.72 20.58 -24.20
N LYS A 123 3.79 21.32 -24.82
CA LYS A 123 2.35 21.22 -24.56
C LYS A 123 1.70 20.44 -25.70
N ALA A 124 0.95 19.40 -25.37
CA ALA A 124 0.15 18.63 -26.31
C ALA A 124 -1.36 18.87 -26.07
N PRO A 125 -2.21 18.69 -27.09
CA PRO A 125 -3.65 18.89 -26.96
C PRO A 125 -4.34 17.80 -26.10
N ASP A 126 -3.87 16.56 -26.14
CA ASP A 126 -4.49 15.40 -25.48
C ASP A 126 -3.45 14.39 -24.94
N GLU A 127 -3.83 13.62 -23.90
CA GLU A 127 -2.98 12.58 -23.28
C GLU A 127 -2.52 11.47 -24.26
N PRO A 128 -3.38 10.90 -25.14
CA PRO A 128 -2.97 9.88 -26.12
C PRO A 128 -1.88 10.34 -27.08
N ALA A 129 -1.94 11.60 -27.53
CA ALA A 129 -0.91 12.18 -28.38
C ALA A 129 0.45 12.26 -27.68
N ILE A 130 0.49 12.59 -26.38
CA ILE A 130 1.72 12.61 -25.58
C ILE A 130 2.38 11.24 -25.57
N LYS A 131 1.59 10.18 -25.30
CA LYS A 131 2.11 8.81 -25.23
C LYS A 131 2.72 8.38 -26.56
N THR A 132 1.99 8.61 -27.65
CA THR A 132 2.43 8.27 -29.01
C THR A 132 3.71 9.02 -29.39
N ALA A 133 3.81 10.31 -29.06
CA ALA A 133 5.00 11.12 -29.34
C ALA A 133 6.21 10.64 -28.52
N ALA A 134 6.02 10.34 -27.24
CA ALA A 134 7.08 9.85 -26.37
C ALA A 134 7.63 8.49 -26.84
N GLU A 135 6.76 7.56 -27.22
CA GLU A 135 7.18 6.24 -27.73
C GLU A 135 7.99 6.34 -29.02
N LYS A 136 7.68 7.29 -29.91
CA LYS A 136 8.44 7.55 -31.15
C LYS A 136 9.77 8.24 -30.90
N LEU A 137 9.82 9.22 -29.99
CA LEU A 137 11.02 10.04 -29.74
C LEU A 137 12.04 9.34 -28.84
N LYS A 138 11.59 8.51 -27.89
CA LYS A 138 12.47 7.83 -26.92
C LYS A 138 13.62 7.03 -27.57
N PRO A 139 13.42 6.20 -28.61
CA PRO A 139 14.52 5.47 -29.24
C PRO A 139 15.50 6.40 -29.99
N LEU A 140 15.03 7.54 -30.50
CA LEU A 140 15.86 8.52 -31.22
C LEU A 140 16.74 9.34 -30.28
N LEU A 141 16.23 9.64 -29.08
CA LEU A 141 16.88 10.50 -28.09
C LEU A 141 17.83 9.75 -27.15
N LYS A 142 17.55 8.47 -26.86
CA LYS A 142 18.34 7.64 -25.93
C LYS A 142 19.85 7.55 -26.28
N PRO A 143 20.27 7.41 -27.56
CA PRO A 143 21.69 7.36 -27.91
C PRO A 143 22.46 8.64 -27.57
N TYR A 144 21.78 9.79 -27.57
CA TYR A 144 22.36 11.09 -27.24
C TYR A 144 22.26 11.41 -25.74
N GLY A 145 21.76 10.49 -24.92
CA GLY A 145 21.63 10.69 -23.47
C GLY A 145 20.47 11.58 -23.03
N TYR A 146 19.55 11.95 -23.93
CA TYR A 146 18.37 12.73 -23.58
C TYR A 146 17.28 11.83 -22.96
N GLY A 147 16.77 12.25 -21.81
CA GLY A 147 15.58 11.65 -21.19
C GLY A 147 14.30 12.30 -21.70
N ILE A 148 13.24 11.49 -21.85
CA ILE A 148 11.88 11.98 -22.04
C ILE A 148 11.08 11.62 -20.79
N GLU A 149 10.45 12.61 -20.18
CA GLU A 149 9.47 12.43 -19.13
C GLU A 149 8.09 12.87 -19.62
N THR A 150 7.06 12.08 -19.33
CA THR A 150 5.68 12.43 -19.62
C THR A 150 4.89 12.59 -18.32
N VAL A 151 3.71 13.22 -18.40
CA VAL A 151 2.78 13.30 -17.26
C VAL A 151 2.44 11.89 -16.76
N GLU A 152 2.22 10.94 -17.68
CA GLU A 152 1.96 9.55 -17.34
C GLU A 152 3.15 8.87 -16.68
N SER A 153 4.39 9.03 -17.19
CA SER A 153 5.56 8.42 -16.54
C SER A 153 5.81 9.00 -15.14
N ARG A 154 5.44 10.27 -14.92
CA ARG A 154 5.50 10.91 -13.60
C ARG A 154 4.38 10.40 -12.68
N LYS A 155 3.16 10.19 -13.19
CA LYS A 155 2.06 9.52 -12.49
C LYS A 155 2.43 8.09 -12.12
N GLU A 156 3.04 7.31 -13.03
CA GLU A 156 3.55 5.97 -12.76
C GLU A 156 4.66 5.99 -11.71
N GLY A 157 5.57 6.97 -11.77
CA GLY A 157 6.63 7.16 -10.77
C GLY A 157 6.07 7.40 -9.37
N LEU A 158 5.06 8.27 -9.24
CA LEU A 158 4.30 8.46 -8.00
C LEU A 158 3.51 7.21 -7.63
N GLY A 159 2.87 6.57 -8.62
CA GLY A 159 2.03 5.39 -8.49
C GLY A 159 2.76 4.16 -7.97
N ARG A 160 4.07 3.99 -8.27
CA ARG A 160 4.91 2.95 -7.66
C ARG A 160 4.96 3.07 -6.14
N GLY A 161 5.00 4.29 -5.60
CA GLY A 161 4.92 4.55 -4.15
C GLY A 161 3.57 4.20 -3.54
N PHE A 162 2.49 4.27 -4.34
CA PHE A 162 1.13 3.90 -3.91
C PHE A 162 0.72 2.50 -4.34
N GLN A 163 1.61 1.73 -4.97
CA GLN A 163 1.21 0.48 -5.62
C GLN A 163 0.74 -0.55 -4.59
N SER A 164 1.35 -0.59 -3.40
CA SER A 164 0.91 -1.45 -2.29
C SER A 164 -0.48 -1.04 -1.77
N VAL A 165 -0.76 0.26 -1.69
CA VAL A 165 -2.08 0.80 -1.30
C VAL A 165 -3.14 0.45 -2.34
N TYR A 166 -2.83 0.59 -3.63
CA TYR A 166 -3.73 0.20 -4.71
C TYR A 166 -3.99 -1.31 -4.73
N ARG A 167 -2.94 -2.13 -4.58
CA ARG A 167 -3.04 -3.59 -4.44
C ARG A 167 -3.94 -3.97 -3.26
N PHE A 168 -3.81 -3.26 -2.13
CA PHE A 168 -4.68 -3.45 -0.98
C PHE A 168 -6.14 -3.09 -1.28
N PHE A 169 -6.43 -1.93 -1.88
CA PHE A 169 -7.80 -1.55 -2.25
C PHE A 169 -8.44 -2.52 -3.24
N SER A 170 -7.65 -3.02 -4.20
CA SER A 170 -8.06 -4.06 -5.14
C SER A 170 -8.41 -5.36 -4.40
N LEU A 171 -7.55 -5.82 -3.49
CA LEU A 171 -7.80 -7.00 -2.66
C LEU A 171 -9.06 -6.83 -1.81
N LEU A 172 -9.25 -5.66 -1.23
CA LEU A 172 -10.38 -5.31 -0.38
C LEU A 172 -11.71 -5.30 -1.14
N ALA A 173 -11.76 -4.65 -2.30
CA ALA A 173 -12.92 -4.66 -3.18
C ALA A 173 -13.29 -6.09 -3.59
N PHE A 174 -12.29 -6.91 -3.90
CA PHE A 174 -12.50 -8.29 -4.30
C PHE A 174 -12.97 -9.18 -3.14
N VAL A 175 -12.43 -8.98 -1.94
CA VAL A 175 -12.87 -9.63 -0.70
C VAL A 175 -14.35 -9.32 -0.42
N ALA A 176 -14.74 -8.06 -0.53
CA ALA A 176 -16.13 -7.64 -0.34
C ALA A 176 -17.05 -8.28 -1.38
N LEU A 177 -16.61 -8.35 -2.64
CA LEU A 177 -17.33 -9.03 -3.73
C LEU A 177 -17.55 -10.52 -3.41
N MET A 178 -16.51 -11.23 -2.98
CA MET A 178 -16.59 -12.66 -2.64
C MET A 178 -17.54 -12.93 -1.48
N LEU A 179 -17.47 -12.10 -0.45
CA LEU A 179 -18.37 -12.17 0.69
C LEU A 179 -19.83 -11.92 0.25
N GLY A 180 -20.05 -10.96 -0.64
CA GLY A 180 -21.34 -10.73 -1.31
C GLY A 180 -21.85 -11.96 -2.07
N CYS A 181 -21.00 -12.62 -2.87
CA CYS A 181 -21.36 -13.83 -3.62
C CYS A 181 -21.91 -14.94 -2.70
N ILE A 182 -21.27 -15.18 -1.55
CA ILE A 182 -21.69 -16.18 -0.56
C ILE A 182 -23.02 -15.78 0.08
N GLY A 183 -23.17 -14.49 0.42
CA GLY A 183 -24.41 -13.95 0.98
C GLY A 183 -25.61 -14.12 0.06
N VAL A 184 -25.46 -13.78 -1.23
CA VAL A 184 -26.51 -13.98 -2.24
C VAL A 184 -26.81 -15.47 -2.41
N ALA A 185 -25.79 -16.31 -2.63
CA ALA A 185 -25.98 -17.75 -2.85
C ALA A 185 -26.75 -18.40 -1.69
N SER A 186 -26.39 -18.05 -0.45
CA SER A 186 -27.02 -18.57 0.76
C SER A 186 -28.46 -18.07 0.90
N SER A 187 -28.69 -16.78 0.67
CA SER A 187 -30.02 -16.16 0.78
C SER A 187 -30.98 -16.73 -0.25
N VAL A 188 -30.55 -16.86 -1.51
CA VAL A 188 -31.40 -17.43 -2.57
C VAL A 188 -31.61 -18.92 -2.36
N HIS A 189 -30.64 -19.65 -1.82
CA HIS A 189 -30.84 -21.06 -1.45
C HIS A 189 -31.95 -21.23 -0.40
N ILE A 190 -32.03 -20.33 0.59
CA ILE A 190 -33.12 -20.33 1.58
C ILE A 190 -34.45 -19.99 0.88
N TYR A 191 -34.48 -18.91 0.11
CA TYR A 191 -35.67 -18.48 -0.60
C TYR A 191 -36.24 -19.57 -1.52
N ALA A 192 -35.37 -20.20 -2.33
CA ALA A 192 -35.72 -21.33 -3.18
C ALA A 192 -36.25 -22.52 -2.38
N ARG A 193 -35.73 -22.75 -1.16
CA ARG A 193 -36.18 -23.83 -0.29
C ARG A 193 -37.57 -23.56 0.30
N GLU A 194 -37.84 -22.35 0.75
CA GLU A 194 -39.15 -21.93 1.26
C GLU A 194 -40.22 -22.00 0.17
N LYS A 195 -39.86 -21.68 -1.07
CA LYS A 195 -40.76 -21.65 -2.22
C LYS A 195 -40.98 -23.00 -2.91
N ARG A 196 -40.38 -24.09 -2.41
CA ARG A 196 -40.53 -25.43 -3.01
C ARG A 196 -41.98 -25.91 -3.06
N GLU A 197 -42.74 -25.66 -2.01
CA GLU A 197 -44.13 -26.11 -1.91
C GLU A 197 -45.03 -25.35 -2.90
N GLU A 198 -44.85 -24.03 -3.00
CA GLU A 198 -45.52 -23.18 -4.01
C GLU A 198 -45.19 -23.62 -5.44
N VAL A 199 -43.92 -23.93 -5.72
CA VAL A 199 -43.50 -24.46 -7.02
C VAL A 199 -44.16 -25.81 -7.31
N ALA A 200 -44.24 -26.68 -6.31
CA ALA A 200 -44.85 -28.00 -6.49
C ALA A 200 -46.35 -27.89 -6.82
N ILE A 201 -47.06 -26.94 -6.21
CA ILE A 201 -48.46 -26.60 -6.56
C ILE A 201 -48.55 -26.07 -8.00
N LEU A 202 -47.69 -25.13 -8.39
CA LEU A 202 -47.64 -24.62 -9.77
C LEU A 202 -47.39 -25.74 -10.79
N ARG A 203 -46.52 -26.69 -10.45
CA ARG A 203 -46.23 -27.87 -11.28
C ARG A 203 -47.42 -28.84 -11.36
N CYS A 204 -48.22 -28.98 -10.30
CA CYS A 204 -49.47 -29.74 -10.34
C CYS A 204 -50.53 -29.08 -11.25
N ILE A 205 -50.53 -27.75 -11.35
CA ILE A 205 -51.43 -26.98 -12.22
C ILE A 205 -50.94 -26.96 -13.70
N GLY A 206 -49.77 -27.55 -13.99
CA GLY A 206 -49.25 -27.71 -15.35
C GLY A 206 -48.06 -26.82 -15.71
N SER A 207 -47.48 -26.08 -14.76
CA SER A 207 -46.26 -25.30 -15.00
C SER A 207 -45.09 -26.22 -15.38
N SER A 208 -44.41 -25.90 -16.50
CA SER A 208 -43.16 -26.56 -16.84
C SER A 208 -42.04 -26.17 -15.88
N GLY A 209 -41.06 -27.05 -15.67
CA GLY A 209 -39.93 -26.75 -14.78
C GLY A 209 -39.12 -25.50 -15.19
N TRP A 210 -39.09 -25.19 -16.49
CA TRP A 210 -38.46 -23.97 -17.02
C TRP A 210 -39.30 -22.72 -16.76
N GLN A 211 -40.64 -22.79 -16.88
CA GLN A 211 -41.50 -21.67 -16.49
C GLN A 211 -41.37 -21.37 -14.99
N SER A 212 -41.39 -22.40 -14.14
CA SER A 212 -41.17 -22.24 -12.70
C SER A 212 -39.80 -21.63 -12.41
N PHE A 213 -38.72 -22.10 -13.06
CA PHE A 213 -37.39 -21.50 -12.92
C PHE A 213 -37.36 -20.03 -13.35
N SER A 214 -37.93 -19.70 -14.51
CA SER A 214 -37.91 -18.35 -15.08
C SER A 214 -38.63 -17.32 -14.21
N ILE A 215 -39.73 -17.69 -13.54
CA ILE A 215 -40.45 -16.79 -12.62
C ILE A 215 -39.51 -16.33 -11.50
N TYR A 216 -38.88 -17.27 -10.80
CA TYR A 216 -37.98 -16.93 -9.70
C TYR A 216 -36.65 -16.33 -10.19
N PHE A 217 -36.18 -16.71 -11.38
CA PHE A 217 -35.00 -16.10 -12.00
C PHE A 217 -35.23 -14.62 -12.31
N VAL A 218 -36.37 -14.27 -12.90
CA VAL A 218 -36.75 -12.86 -13.16
C VAL A 218 -36.93 -12.09 -11.86
N GLN A 219 -37.50 -12.71 -10.83
CA GLN A 219 -37.62 -12.07 -9.52
C GLN A 219 -36.25 -11.74 -8.92
N VAL A 220 -35.29 -12.69 -8.96
CA VAL A 220 -33.93 -12.46 -8.47
C VAL A 220 -33.18 -11.46 -9.34
N LEU A 221 -33.40 -11.45 -10.67
CA LEU A 221 -32.87 -10.43 -11.56
C LEU A 221 -33.33 -9.02 -11.17
N MET A 222 -34.63 -8.83 -10.92
CA MET A 222 -35.17 -7.53 -10.49
C MET A 222 -34.62 -7.11 -9.13
N VAL A 223 -34.60 -8.02 -8.15
CA VAL A 223 -34.04 -7.74 -6.83
C VAL A 223 -32.55 -7.41 -6.93
N GLY A 224 -31.79 -8.15 -7.74
CA GLY A 224 -30.37 -7.91 -7.99
C GLY A 224 -30.12 -6.56 -8.66
N LEU A 225 -30.94 -6.16 -9.63
CA LEU A 225 -30.85 -4.86 -10.29
C LEU A 225 -31.18 -3.71 -9.35
N LEU A 226 -32.28 -3.81 -8.59
CA LEU A 226 -32.63 -2.82 -7.56
C LEU A 226 -31.56 -2.68 -6.49
N ALA A 227 -31.01 -3.81 -6.01
CA ALA A 227 -29.93 -3.82 -5.03
C ALA A 227 -28.64 -3.20 -5.60
N SER A 228 -28.34 -3.44 -6.87
CA SER A 228 -27.15 -2.89 -7.53
C SER A 228 -27.28 -1.38 -7.78
N VAL A 229 -28.48 -0.90 -8.14
CA VAL A 229 -28.77 0.55 -8.24
C VAL A 229 -28.67 1.21 -6.86
N ALA A 230 -29.27 0.62 -5.83
CA ALA A 230 -29.16 1.13 -4.46
C ALA A 230 -27.71 1.13 -3.96
N GLY A 231 -26.94 0.08 -4.28
CA GLY A 231 -25.50 -0.01 -3.98
C GLY A 231 -24.68 1.04 -4.70
N ALA A 232 -24.96 1.31 -5.99
CA ALA A 232 -24.29 2.36 -6.75
C ALA A 232 -24.61 3.77 -6.22
N LEU A 233 -25.88 4.02 -5.84
CA LEU A 233 -26.29 5.27 -5.21
C LEU A 233 -25.62 5.46 -3.84
N ALA A 234 -25.58 4.41 -3.01
CA ALA A 234 -24.87 4.44 -1.74
C ALA A 234 -23.37 4.68 -1.93
N GLY A 235 -22.76 4.04 -2.93
CA GLY A 235 -21.34 4.27 -3.29
C GLY A 235 -21.08 5.70 -3.74
N ALA A 236 -21.94 6.28 -4.57
CA ALA A 236 -21.86 7.67 -4.99
C ALA A 236 -22.07 8.66 -3.83
N ALA A 237 -23.00 8.37 -2.91
CA ALA A 237 -23.22 9.17 -1.71
C ALA A 237 -22.00 9.13 -0.78
N ILE A 238 -21.42 7.94 -0.55
CA ILE A 238 -20.17 7.77 0.20
C ILE A 238 -19.04 8.57 -0.45
N GLN A 239 -18.93 8.53 -1.79
CA GLN A 239 -17.93 9.31 -2.52
C GLN A 239 -18.06 10.82 -2.27
N GLN A 240 -19.27 11.35 -2.10
CA GLN A 240 -19.49 12.76 -1.77
C GLN A 240 -19.26 13.10 -0.29
N LEU A 241 -19.41 12.13 0.61
CA LEU A 241 -19.15 12.33 2.04
C LEU A 241 -17.65 12.50 2.32
N ILE A 242 -16.80 11.85 1.51
CA ILE A 242 -15.33 11.92 1.60
C ILE A 242 -14.83 13.38 1.69
N PRO A 243 -15.12 14.29 0.75
CA PRO A 243 -14.63 15.68 0.85
C PRO A 243 -15.12 16.45 2.08
N VAL A 244 -16.32 16.18 2.61
CA VAL A 244 -16.81 16.87 3.82
C VAL A 244 -16.04 16.42 5.06
N VAL A 245 -15.70 15.14 5.13
CA VAL A 245 -14.93 14.59 6.25
C VAL A 245 -13.42 14.84 6.09
N PHE A 246 -12.93 14.99 4.86
CA PHE A 246 -11.50 15.00 4.53
C PHE A 246 -10.97 16.27 3.84
N GLY A 247 -11.81 17.28 3.63
CA GLY A 247 -11.46 18.52 2.92
C GLY A 247 -10.33 19.29 3.59
N ASP A 248 -10.39 19.43 4.91
CA ASP A 248 -9.39 20.17 5.71
C ASP A 248 -8.02 19.49 5.74
N PHE A 249 -7.96 18.21 5.41
CA PHE A 249 -6.71 17.45 5.40
C PHE A 249 -5.98 17.58 4.06
N ILE A 250 -6.63 17.96 2.96
CA ILE A 250 -6.04 17.84 1.62
C ILE A 250 -5.65 19.24 1.10
N PRO A 251 -4.35 19.58 0.99
CA PRO A 251 -3.87 20.90 0.55
C PRO A 251 -4.00 21.12 -0.97
N VAL A 252 -4.86 20.36 -1.64
CA VAL A 252 -5.18 20.46 -3.05
C VAL A 252 -6.69 20.38 -3.22
N THR A 253 -7.24 21.28 -4.03
CA THR A 253 -8.66 21.28 -4.39
C THR A 253 -8.97 20.03 -5.20
N LEU A 254 -9.53 19.01 -4.56
CA LEU A 254 -9.97 17.79 -5.25
C LEU A 254 -11.33 18.05 -5.92
N SER A 255 -11.36 17.97 -7.24
CA SER A 255 -12.61 17.94 -8.00
C SER A 255 -13.15 16.51 -8.04
N PHE A 256 -14.13 16.22 -7.19
CA PHE A 256 -14.81 14.93 -7.20
C PHE A 256 -15.90 14.92 -8.28
N VAL A 257 -15.60 14.24 -9.40
CA VAL A 257 -16.56 14.02 -10.48
C VAL A 257 -17.15 12.62 -10.35
N VAL A 258 -18.45 12.50 -10.57
CA VAL A 258 -19.12 11.20 -10.66
C VAL A 258 -18.61 10.46 -11.90
N SER A 259 -17.94 9.33 -11.68
CA SER A 259 -17.46 8.47 -12.76
C SER A 259 -18.58 7.55 -13.22
N TRP A 260 -19.25 7.92 -14.32
CA TRP A 260 -20.25 7.07 -14.98
C TRP A 260 -19.75 5.66 -15.33
N PRO A 261 -18.49 5.47 -15.81
CA PRO A 261 -17.94 4.13 -16.02
C PRO A 261 -17.91 3.28 -14.75
N ALA A 262 -17.56 3.86 -13.59
CA ALA A 262 -17.52 3.12 -12.33
C ALA A 262 -18.93 2.71 -11.85
N ILE A 263 -19.93 3.57 -12.03
CA ILE A 263 -21.33 3.25 -11.74
C ILE A 263 -21.81 2.08 -12.63
N TRP A 264 -21.53 2.13 -13.92
CA TRP A 264 -21.90 1.06 -14.85
C TRP A 264 -21.20 -0.26 -14.52
N GLN A 265 -19.91 -0.22 -14.18
CA GLN A 265 -19.17 -1.39 -13.74
C GLN A 265 -19.76 -1.99 -12.46
N GLY A 266 -20.08 -1.16 -11.46
CA GLY A 266 -20.72 -1.61 -10.22
C GLY A 266 -22.09 -2.22 -10.46
N LEU A 267 -22.91 -1.62 -11.32
CA LEU A 267 -24.23 -2.13 -11.69
C LEU A 267 -24.14 -3.47 -12.41
N LEU A 268 -23.23 -3.60 -13.39
CA LEU A 268 -23.00 -4.84 -14.13
C LEU A 268 -22.44 -5.95 -13.23
N LEU A 269 -21.45 -5.65 -12.40
CA LEU A 269 -20.86 -6.63 -11.49
C LEU A 269 -21.86 -7.09 -10.43
N GLY A 270 -22.60 -6.16 -9.81
CA GLY A 270 -23.60 -6.48 -8.79
C GLY A 270 -24.73 -7.36 -9.34
N THR A 271 -25.25 -7.01 -10.52
CA THR A 271 -26.28 -7.81 -11.20
C THR A 271 -25.74 -9.16 -11.64
N ALA A 272 -24.57 -9.22 -12.27
CA ALA A 272 -23.94 -10.46 -12.73
C ALA A 272 -23.65 -11.42 -11.56
N VAL A 273 -23.12 -10.92 -10.44
CA VAL A 273 -22.90 -11.72 -9.24
C VAL A 273 -24.22 -12.24 -8.69
N SER A 274 -25.23 -11.37 -8.58
CA SER A 274 -26.56 -11.77 -8.10
C SER A 274 -27.12 -12.92 -8.94
N LEU A 275 -27.10 -12.79 -10.27
CA LEU A 275 -27.57 -13.81 -11.21
C LEU A 275 -26.76 -15.09 -11.14
N LEU A 276 -25.44 -14.99 -11.21
CA LEU A 276 -24.57 -16.16 -11.33
C LEU A 276 -24.62 -17.05 -10.07
N PHE A 277 -24.57 -16.43 -8.89
CA PHE A 277 -24.54 -17.16 -7.62
C PHE A 277 -25.94 -17.57 -7.14
N SER A 278 -27.01 -16.95 -7.65
CA SER A 278 -28.39 -17.38 -7.42
C SER A 278 -28.87 -18.49 -8.36
N ALA A 279 -28.32 -18.56 -9.58
CA ALA A 279 -28.76 -19.49 -10.60
C ALA A 279 -28.62 -20.95 -10.15
N LEU A 280 -27.54 -21.31 -9.43
CA LEU A 280 -27.30 -22.68 -8.97
C LEU A 280 -28.36 -23.13 -7.93
N PRO A 281 -28.65 -22.38 -6.85
CA PRO A 281 -29.77 -22.67 -5.98
C PRO A 281 -31.12 -22.70 -6.69
N LEU A 282 -31.41 -21.75 -7.59
CA LEU A 282 -32.67 -21.70 -8.34
C LEU A 282 -32.87 -22.89 -9.27
N LEU A 283 -31.80 -23.45 -9.85
CA LEU A 283 -31.91 -24.62 -10.71
C LEU A 283 -32.43 -25.87 -9.97
N SER A 284 -32.35 -25.90 -8.64
CA SER A 284 -32.96 -26.96 -7.84
C SER A 284 -34.50 -26.94 -7.88
N ILE A 285 -35.10 -25.75 -8.10
CA ILE A 285 -36.55 -25.55 -8.23
C ILE A 285 -37.08 -26.29 -9.46
N ARG A 286 -36.33 -26.28 -10.57
CA ARG A 286 -36.68 -26.98 -11.82
C ARG A 286 -36.92 -28.48 -11.61
N SER A 287 -36.21 -29.07 -10.65
CA SER A 287 -36.26 -30.50 -10.36
C SER A 287 -37.26 -30.91 -9.28
N VAL A 288 -38.08 -29.99 -8.74
CA VAL A 288 -39.06 -30.29 -7.68
C VAL A 288 -40.22 -31.13 -8.23
N PRO A 289 -40.38 -32.41 -7.90
CA PRO A 289 -41.46 -33.24 -8.47
C PRO A 289 -42.85 -32.77 -8.01
N PRO A 290 -43.93 -32.98 -8.79
CA PRO A 290 -45.30 -32.72 -8.32
C PRO A 290 -45.65 -33.50 -7.05
N LEU A 291 -45.07 -34.70 -6.91
CA LEU A 291 -45.19 -35.58 -5.74
C LEU A 291 -44.67 -34.96 -4.44
N THR A 292 -43.91 -33.86 -4.47
CA THR A 292 -43.47 -33.17 -3.23
C THR A 292 -44.64 -32.60 -2.43
N VAL A 293 -45.78 -32.31 -3.06
CA VAL A 293 -47.03 -31.89 -2.39
C VAL A 293 -47.66 -33.05 -1.59
N LEU A 294 -47.53 -34.28 -2.09
CA LEU A 294 -48.15 -35.48 -1.51
C LEU A 294 -47.22 -36.26 -0.57
N ARG A 295 -45.90 -36.13 -0.77
CA ARG A 295 -44.86 -36.71 0.08
C ARG A 295 -43.72 -35.71 0.24
N ALA A 296 -43.61 -35.15 1.44
CA ALA A 296 -42.55 -34.21 1.82
C ALA A 296 -41.13 -34.82 1.67
N GLU A 297 -40.99 -36.15 1.53
CA GLU A 297 -39.72 -36.88 1.46
C GLU A 297 -39.30 -37.38 0.06
N SER A 298 -39.88 -36.91 -1.05
CA SER A 298 -39.32 -37.27 -2.37
C SER A 298 -37.98 -36.56 -2.62
N MET A 299 -36.87 -37.22 -2.24
CA MET A 299 -35.53 -36.77 -2.59
C MET A 299 -35.39 -36.76 -4.12
N ALA A 300 -35.19 -35.57 -4.68
CA ALA A 300 -34.78 -35.43 -6.08
C ALA A 300 -33.45 -36.19 -6.27
N ARG A 301 -33.47 -37.28 -7.06
CA ARG A 301 -32.26 -37.97 -7.50
C ARG A 301 -31.33 -36.94 -8.15
N ALA A 302 -30.07 -36.91 -7.72
CA ALA A 302 -29.05 -36.06 -8.32
C ALA A 302 -28.76 -36.53 -9.76
N SER A 303 -29.54 -36.03 -10.73
CA SER A 303 -29.24 -36.27 -12.14
C SER A 303 -28.21 -35.26 -12.64
N PHE A 304 -27.26 -35.75 -13.44
CA PHE A 304 -26.31 -34.92 -14.15
C PHE A 304 -27.08 -34.13 -15.22
N SER A 305 -27.13 -32.80 -15.08
CA SER A 305 -27.78 -31.90 -16.04
C SER A 305 -26.72 -31.01 -16.68
N LYS A 306 -26.71 -30.92 -18.01
CA LYS A 306 -25.80 -30.03 -18.76
C LYS A 306 -25.84 -28.59 -18.23
N ALA A 307 -27.03 -28.10 -17.85
CA ALA A 307 -27.20 -26.77 -17.25
C ALA A 307 -26.52 -26.62 -15.88
N ARG A 308 -26.54 -27.67 -15.03
CA ARG A 308 -25.86 -27.66 -13.73
C ARG A 308 -24.35 -27.65 -13.92
N TRP A 309 -23.82 -28.39 -14.89
CA TRP A 309 -22.39 -28.39 -15.21
C TRP A 309 -21.92 -27.04 -15.77
N LEU A 310 -22.68 -26.45 -16.70
CA LEU A 310 -22.41 -25.10 -17.23
C LEU A 310 -22.32 -24.06 -16.10
N LEU A 311 -23.24 -24.09 -15.13
CA LEU A 311 -23.17 -23.16 -14.00
C LEU A 311 -21.96 -23.39 -13.09
N TRP A 312 -21.54 -24.63 -12.85
CA TRP A 312 -20.32 -24.90 -12.10
C TRP A 312 -19.09 -24.34 -12.81
N VAL A 313 -19.02 -24.46 -14.13
CA VAL A 313 -17.95 -23.87 -14.94
C VAL A 313 -18.00 -22.34 -14.86
N LEU A 314 -19.17 -21.71 -15.00
CA LEU A 314 -19.30 -20.25 -14.92
C LEU A 314 -18.96 -19.71 -13.51
N ILE A 315 -19.41 -20.38 -12.44
CA ILE A 315 -19.09 -20.01 -11.05
C ILE A 315 -17.60 -20.19 -10.77
N GLY A 316 -16.96 -21.24 -11.31
CA GLY A 316 -15.51 -21.46 -11.18
C GLY A 316 -14.68 -20.49 -12.02
N PHE A 317 -15.17 -20.10 -13.19
CA PHE A 317 -14.52 -19.13 -14.08
C PHE A 317 -14.64 -17.69 -13.60
N PHE A 318 -15.74 -17.34 -12.92
CA PHE A 318 -15.98 -15.97 -12.47
C PHE A 318 -14.88 -15.37 -11.60
N PRO A 319 -14.36 -16.05 -10.54
CA PRO A 319 -13.23 -15.53 -9.76
C PRO A 319 -11.99 -15.29 -10.60
N ILE A 320 -11.71 -16.15 -11.60
CA ILE A 320 -10.58 -16.00 -12.51
C ILE A 320 -10.76 -14.75 -13.38
N ALA A 321 -11.92 -14.62 -14.02
CA ALA A 321 -12.22 -13.50 -14.90
C ALA A 321 -12.27 -12.16 -14.15
N ALA A 322 -12.90 -12.14 -12.97
CA ALA A 322 -12.98 -10.95 -12.12
C ALA A 322 -11.59 -10.52 -11.62
N ALA A 323 -10.76 -11.47 -11.17
CA ALA A 323 -9.40 -11.16 -10.71
C ALA A 323 -8.49 -10.76 -11.87
N ALA A 324 -8.62 -11.39 -13.05
CA ALA A 324 -7.87 -11.01 -14.25
C ALA A 324 -8.25 -9.61 -14.74
N PHE A 325 -9.54 -9.27 -14.74
CA PHE A 325 -10.03 -7.93 -15.08
C PHE A 325 -9.48 -6.87 -14.11
N GLN A 326 -9.48 -7.17 -12.80
CA GLN A 326 -9.02 -6.23 -11.78
C GLN A 326 -7.50 -6.04 -11.77
N THR A 327 -6.73 -7.08 -12.09
CA THR A 327 -5.25 -7.06 -12.03
C THR A 327 -4.57 -6.83 -13.37
N GLY A 328 -5.33 -6.83 -14.48
CA GLY A 328 -4.79 -6.75 -15.84
C GLY A 328 -4.02 -8.00 -16.29
N SER A 329 -4.03 -9.09 -15.51
CA SER A 329 -3.25 -10.30 -15.77
C SER A 329 -4.05 -11.58 -15.50
N TRP A 330 -4.17 -12.42 -16.53
CA TRP A 330 -4.80 -13.74 -16.42
C TRP A 330 -4.05 -14.67 -15.47
N LEU A 331 -2.72 -14.58 -15.41
CA LEU A 331 -1.90 -15.40 -14.51
C LEU A 331 -2.24 -15.09 -13.05
N SER A 332 -2.35 -13.81 -12.69
CA SER A 332 -2.76 -13.37 -11.37
C SER A 332 -4.17 -13.86 -11.02
N GLY A 333 -5.08 -13.83 -11.99
CA GLY A 333 -6.44 -14.36 -11.80
C GLY A 333 -6.49 -15.86 -11.54
N ILE A 334 -5.67 -16.65 -12.25
CA ILE A 334 -5.57 -18.11 -12.06
C ILE A 334 -4.94 -18.43 -10.71
N LEU A 335 -3.81 -17.80 -10.37
CA LEU A 335 -3.12 -17.97 -9.08
C LEU A 335 -4.05 -17.62 -7.91
N PHE A 336 -4.83 -16.55 -8.05
CA PHE A 336 -5.80 -16.16 -7.04
C PHE A 336 -6.91 -17.21 -6.89
N ALA A 337 -7.53 -17.67 -7.99
CA ALA A 337 -8.58 -18.67 -7.92
C ALA A 337 -8.07 -20.01 -7.35
N ALA A 338 -6.82 -20.39 -7.68
CA ALA A 338 -6.15 -21.53 -7.07
C ALA A 338 -5.94 -21.31 -5.57
N GLY A 339 -5.48 -20.12 -5.15
CA GLY A 339 -5.35 -19.76 -3.74
C GLY A 339 -6.67 -19.81 -2.97
N LEU A 340 -7.77 -19.34 -3.57
CA LEU A 340 -9.12 -19.43 -3.00
C LEU A 340 -9.57 -20.89 -2.85
N ALA A 341 -9.33 -21.73 -3.86
CA ALA A 341 -9.64 -23.15 -3.81
C ALA A 341 -8.82 -23.86 -2.71
N VAL A 342 -7.54 -23.52 -2.57
CA VAL A 342 -6.68 -24.01 -1.48
C VAL A 342 -7.20 -23.54 -0.12
N ALA A 343 -7.57 -22.26 0.02
CA ALA A 343 -8.12 -21.74 1.27
C ALA A 343 -9.42 -22.46 1.68
N LEU A 344 -10.33 -22.71 0.73
CA LEU A 344 -11.55 -23.50 0.95
C LEU A 344 -11.24 -24.96 1.32
N GLY A 345 -10.25 -25.56 0.66
CA GLY A 345 -9.74 -26.91 0.96
C GLY A 345 -9.17 -26.99 2.37
N CYS A 346 -8.34 -26.02 2.77
CA CYS A 346 -7.78 -25.90 4.10
C CYS A 346 -8.85 -25.67 5.16
N LEU A 347 -9.79 -24.74 4.94
CA LEU A 347 -10.95 -24.52 5.83
C LEU A 347 -11.73 -25.83 6.05
N SER A 348 -12.00 -26.55 4.95
CA SER A 348 -12.69 -27.85 5.00
C SER A 348 -11.89 -28.91 5.76
N GLY A 349 -10.57 -28.96 5.56
CA GLY A 349 -9.65 -29.86 6.25
C GLY A 349 -9.55 -29.58 7.74
N VAL A 350 -9.42 -28.31 8.14
CA VAL A 350 -9.39 -27.91 9.55
C VAL A 350 -10.75 -28.16 10.21
N ALA A 351 -11.86 -27.86 9.55
CA ALA A 351 -13.19 -28.17 10.06
C ALA A 351 -13.39 -29.69 10.26
N TRP A 352 -12.93 -30.50 9.30
CA TRP A 352 -12.93 -31.96 9.43
C TRP A 352 -12.07 -32.44 10.61
N LEU A 353 -10.86 -31.90 10.75
CA LEU A 353 -9.94 -32.23 11.84
C LEU A 353 -10.52 -31.88 13.21
N LEU A 354 -11.07 -30.66 13.37
CA LEU A 354 -11.70 -30.23 14.61
C LEU A 354 -12.87 -31.13 15.00
N LEU A 355 -13.76 -31.45 14.05
CA LEU A 355 -14.89 -32.36 14.31
C LEU A 355 -14.40 -33.78 14.66
N ARG A 356 -13.29 -34.23 14.06
CA ARG A 356 -12.65 -35.51 14.40
C ARG A 356 -12.04 -35.48 15.80
N LEU A 357 -11.41 -34.38 16.20
CA LEU A 357 -10.84 -34.18 17.53
C LEU A 357 -11.93 -34.15 18.60
N VAL A 358 -13.04 -33.43 18.37
CA VAL A 358 -14.21 -33.41 19.26
C VAL A 358 -14.78 -34.82 19.44
N ARG A 359 -14.83 -35.62 18.36
CA ARG A 359 -15.28 -37.01 18.42
C ARG A 359 -14.30 -37.92 19.17
N ARG A 360 -12.99 -37.70 19.01
CA ARG A 360 -11.93 -38.50 19.66
C ARG A 360 -11.78 -38.19 21.15
N TYR A 361 -11.87 -36.92 21.53
CA TYR A 361 -11.71 -36.42 22.91
C TYR A 361 -13.06 -36.01 23.51
N PHE A 362 -14.10 -36.78 23.23
CA PHE A 362 -15.46 -36.45 23.64
C PHE A 362 -15.59 -36.45 25.18
N PRO A 363 -16.06 -35.36 25.81
CA PRO A 363 -16.08 -35.23 27.26
C PRO A 363 -17.27 -36.00 27.87
N SER A 364 -17.05 -37.29 28.14
CA SER A 364 -18.10 -38.19 28.66
C SER A 364 -18.63 -37.83 30.05
N ARG A 365 -17.85 -37.08 30.86
CA ARG A 365 -18.24 -36.63 32.22
C ARG A 365 -18.92 -35.25 32.25
N ALA A 366 -19.06 -34.57 31.11
CA ALA A 366 -19.67 -33.24 31.08
C ALA A 366 -21.20 -33.28 31.30
N PRO A 367 -21.80 -32.18 31.81
CA PRO A 367 -23.26 -32.05 31.92
C PRO A 367 -23.98 -32.35 30.60
N PHE A 368 -25.20 -32.88 30.69
CA PHE A 368 -25.99 -33.31 29.52
C PHE A 368 -26.04 -32.25 28.41
N ALA A 369 -26.23 -30.97 28.76
CA ALA A 369 -26.35 -29.90 27.78
C ALA A 369 -25.09 -29.71 26.92
N ILE A 370 -23.90 -29.78 27.52
CA ILE A 370 -22.60 -29.67 26.82
C ILE A 370 -22.37 -30.91 25.96
N ARG A 371 -22.63 -32.10 26.53
CA ARG A 371 -22.50 -33.37 25.83
C ARG A 371 -23.39 -33.43 24.60
N HIS A 372 -24.65 -33.03 24.74
CA HIS A 372 -25.63 -33.02 23.64
C HIS A 372 -25.27 -31.98 22.57
N ALA A 373 -24.85 -30.78 22.97
CA ALA A 373 -24.42 -29.75 22.01
C ALA A 373 -23.21 -30.20 21.18
N LEU A 374 -22.18 -30.78 21.81
CA LEU A 374 -21.01 -31.33 21.09
C LEU A 374 -21.37 -32.54 20.22
N ALA A 375 -22.25 -33.42 20.70
CA ALA A 375 -22.72 -34.58 19.94
C ALA A 375 -23.50 -34.18 18.69
N ASN A 376 -24.28 -33.09 18.77
CA ASN A 376 -24.98 -32.54 17.61
C ASN A 376 -23.98 -32.16 16.52
N LEU A 377 -22.85 -31.52 16.85
CA LEU A 377 -21.89 -31.02 15.85
C LEU A 377 -21.38 -32.09 14.87
N TYR A 378 -21.13 -33.32 15.31
CA TYR A 378 -20.61 -34.39 14.44
C TYR A 378 -21.67 -35.43 14.01
N ARG A 379 -22.96 -35.20 14.33
CA ARG A 379 -24.04 -36.13 13.99
C ARG A 379 -24.17 -36.31 12.46
N PRO A 380 -24.38 -37.54 11.96
CA PRO A 380 -24.66 -37.78 10.54
C PRO A 380 -25.83 -36.93 10.04
N GLN A 381 -25.71 -36.38 8.82
CA GLN A 381 -26.68 -35.45 8.20
C GLN A 381 -26.75 -34.03 8.80
N ASN A 382 -25.90 -33.69 9.78
CA ASN A 382 -25.84 -32.31 10.28
C ASN A 382 -25.05 -31.38 9.33
N GLN A 383 -25.49 -30.12 9.22
CA GLN A 383 -24.89 -29.10 8.36
C GLN A 383 -23.68 -28.38 8.99
N THR A 384 -23.20 -28.85 10.15
CA THR A 384 -22.08 -28.25 10.90
C THR A 384 -20.86 -27.96 10.04
N ARG A 385 -20.43 -28.90 9.19
CA ARG A 385 -19.26 -28.71 8.34
C ARG A 385 -19.47 -27.57 7.34
N MET A 386 -20.66 -27.48 6.75
CA MET A 386 -21.02 -26.43 5.80
C MET A 386 -21.11 -25.06 6.48
N LEU A 387 -21.69 -25.00 7.70
CA LEU A 387 -21.75 -23.79 8.50
C LEU A 387 -20.36 -23.33 8.94
N MET A 388 -19.49 -24.25 9.37
CA MET A 388 -18.11 -23.93 9.73
C MET A 388 -17.30 -23.42 8.53
N ILE A 389 -17.50 -23.98 7.34
CA ILE A 389 -16.83 -23.48 6.12
C ILE A 389 -17.35 -22.08 5.78
N SER A 390 -18.67 -21.85 5.82
CA SER A 390 -19.25 -20.55 5.47
C SER A 390 -18.87 -19.45 6.48
N ILE A 391 -19.05 -19.71 7.77
CA ILE A 391 -18.71 -18.77 8.85
C ILE A 391 -17.18 -18.62 8.94
N GLY A 392 -16.44 -19.72 8.90
CA GLY A 392 -14.97 -19.72 8.94
C GLY A 392 -14.34 -19.00 7.75
N LEU A 393 -14.94 -19.07 6.56
CA LEU A 393 -14.53 -18.28 5.40
C LEU A 393 -14.78 -16.79 5.60
N GLY A 394 -15.93 -16.40 6.16
CA GLY A 394 -16.19 -15.00 6.51
C GLY A 394 -15.18 -14.47 7.53
N VAL A 395 -14.88 -15.25 8.58
CA VAL A 395 -13.83 -14.90 9.56
C VAL A 395 -12.46 -14.84 8.91
N PHE A 396 -12.11 -15.84 8.09
CA PHE A 396 -10.83 -15.89 7.37
C PHE A 396 -10.61 -14.63 6.55
N ILE A 397 -11.63 -14.23 5.79
CA ILE A 397 -11.58 -13.04 4.95
C ILE A 397 -11.43 -11.77 5.81
N LEU A 398 -12.24 -11.61 6.86
CA LEU A 398 -12.19 -10.44 7.75
C LEU A 398 -10.88 -10.34 8.52
N ALA A 399 -10.38 -11.46 9.05
CA ALA A 399 -9.14 -11.53 9.81
C ALA A 399 -7.91 -11.32 8.90
N THR A 400 -7.92 -11.87 7.68
CA THR A 400 -6.85 -11.61 6.70
C THR A 400 -6.81 -10.13 6.36
N LEU A 401 -7.98 -9.52 6.16
CA LEU A 401 -8.07 -8.09 5.91
C LEU A 401 -7.51 -7.26 7.08
N ASN A 402 -7.83 -7.61 8.32
CA ASN A 402 -7.32 -6.92 9.50
C ASN A 402 -5.79 -7.04 9.64
N ILE A 403 -5.22 -8.23 9.38
CA ILE A 403 -3.76 -8.45 9.40
C ILE A 403 -3.07 -7.59 8.34
N VAL A 404 -3.58 -7.62 7.11
CA VAL A 404 -3.03 -6.85 6.00
C VAL A 404 -3.12 -5.35 6.29
N GLN A 405 -4.26 -4.89 6.80
CA GLN A 405 -4.45 -3.53 7.24
C GLN A 405 -3.41 -3.14 8.30
N TYR A 406 -3.29 -3.92 9.38
CA TYR A 406 -2.38 -3.61 10.48
C TYR A 406 -0.91 -3.60 10.01
N SER A 407 -0.52 -4.55 9.15
CA SER A 407 0.81 -4.59 8.53
C SER A 407 1.10 -3.33 7.70
N LEU A 408 0.14 -2.89 6.88
CA LEU A 408 0.27 -1.68 6.06
C LEU A 408 0.32 -0.40 6.93
N LEU A 409 -0.48 -0.34 7.98
CA LEU A 409 -0.47 0.79 8.92
C LEU A 409 0.80 0.84 9.78
N GLY A 410 1.36 -0.31 10.17
CA GLY A 410 2.61 -0.39 10.92
C GLY A 410 3.81 0.18 10.14
N GLN A 411 3.82 0.02 8.81
CA GLN A 411 4.84 0.60 7.95
C GLN A 411 4.82 2.15 7.95
N VAL A 412 3.63 2.73 8.08
CA VAL A 412 3.43 4.18 8.20
C VAL A 412 4.01 4.70 9.51
N GLU A 413 3.64 4.06 10.63
CA GLU A 413 4.10 4.49 11.96
C GLU A 413 5.62 4.36 12.11
N PHE A 414 6.23 3.38 11.45
CA PHE A 414 7.70 3.23 11.44
C PHE A 414 8.41 4.42 10.75
N THR A 415 7.75 5.04 9.76
CA THR A 415 8.23 6.28 9.11
C THR A 415 8.02 7.51 10.00
N GLY A 416 7.05 7.49 10.92
CA GLY A 416 6.78 8.57 11.87
C GLY A 416 7.46 8.42 13.24
N ASN A 417 8.31 7.40 13.43
CA ASN A 417 8.78 7.01 14.75
C ASN A 417 9.56 8.13 15.45
N THR A 418 9.43 8.22 16.78
CA THR A 418 10.00 9.28 17.63
C THR A 418 11.52 9.33 17.69
N ASN A 419 12.21 8.40 17.04
CA ASN A 419 13.66 8.30 17.05
C ASN A 419 14.33 8.53 15.69
N GLN A 420 13.56 8.90 14.64
CA GLN A 420 14.14 9.22 13.34
C GLN A 420 14.80 10.59 13.32
N VAL A 421 15.91 10.68 12.56
CA VAL A 421 16.60 11.92 12.21
C VAL A 421 15.65 12.83 11.42
N ASN A 422 15.56 14.09 11.81
CA ASN A 422 14.76 15.09 11.11
C ASN A 422 15.54 16.34 10.71
N THR A 423 16.84 16.38 11.02
CA THR A 423 17.71 17.52 10.73
C THR A 423 19.09 17.01 10.31
N ILE A 424 19.63 17.59 9.23
CA ILE A 424 20.95 17.25 8.69
C ILE A 424 21.79 18.51 8.60
N LEU A 425 23.00 18.46 9.12
CA LEU A 425 24.04 19.46 8.93
C LEU A 425 25.02 18.96 7.88
N PHE A 426 25.30 19.77 6.87
CA PHE A 426 26.17 19.42 5.75
C PHE A 426 27.28 20.47 5.56
N ASP A 427 28.40 20.04 4.96
CA ASP A 427 29.57 20.88 4.67
C ASP A 427 30.36 21.36 5.90
N ILE A 428 30.36 20.54 6.96
CA ILE A 428 31.15 20.79 8.17
C ILE A 428 32.62 20.46 7.88
N GLN A 429 33.52 21.43 8.08
CA GLN A 429 34.95 21.20 7.90
C GLN A 429 35.59 20.54 9.13
N ASP A 430 36.73 19.84 8.94
CA ASP A 430 37.46 19.15 10.02
C ASP A 430 37.70 20.04 11.26
N HIS A 431 38.12 21.29 11.05
CA HIS A 431 38.40 22.25 12.13
C HIS A 431 37.13 22.79 12.83
N GLN A 432 35.96 22.70 12.20
CA GLN A 432 34.69 23.21 12.75
C GLN A 432 33.99 22.16 13.61
N LEU A 433 34.35 20.88 13.47
CA LEU A 433 33.68 19.76 14.11
C LEU A 433 33.60 19.91 15.65
N ALA A 434 34.69 20.35 16.28
CA ALA A 434 34.74 20.54 17.72
C ALA A 434 33.79 21.65 18.19
N GLY A 435 33.76 22.78 17.47
CA GLY A 435 32.86 23.90 17.79
C GLY A 435 31.39 23.57 17.59
N ILE A 436 31.05 22.77 16.57
CA ILE A 436 29.68 22.31 16.35
C ILE A 436 29.25 21.33 17.44
N ARG A 437 30.11 20.40 17.87
CA ARG A 437 29.83 19.52 19.01
C ARG A 437 29.55 20.32 20.29
N GLN A 438 30.34 21.36 20.54
CA GLN A 438 30.11 22.24 21.68
C GLN A 438 28.76 22.98 21.57
N LEU A 439 28.34 23.39 20.36
CA LEU A 439 27.03 24.00 20.14
C LEU A 439 25.88 23.02 20.44
N PHE A 440 26.01 21.75 20.02
CA PHE A 440 25.05 20.69 20.36
C PHE A 440 24.95 20.48 21.88
N ASP A 441 26.09 20.43 22.58
CA ASP A 441 26.14 20.25 24.02
C ASP A 441 25.51 21.44 24.77
N GLN A 442 25.79 22.67 24.34
CA GLN A 442 25.23 23.90 24.91
C GLN A 442 23.70 23.96 24.77
N GLN A 443 23.19 23.59 23.60
CA GLN A 443 21.75 23.57 23.31
C GLN A 443 21.06 22.28 23.78
N LYS A 444 21.80 21.36 24.42
CA LYS A 444 21.32 20.05 24.90
C LYS A 444 20.59 19.26 23.82
N GLN A 445 21.10 19.29 22.59
CA GLN A 445 20.52 18.56 21.45
C GLN A 445 21.31 17.26 21.19
N PRO A 446 20.63 16.12 20.97
CA PRO A 446 21.32 14.86 20.75
C PRO A 446 21.96 14.81 19.36
N ILE A 447 23.21 14.34 19.29
CA ILE A 447 23.86 13.98 18.02
C ILE A 447 23.55 12.51 17.75
N HIS A 448 22.85 12.21 16.66
CA HIS A 448 22.56 10.83 16.27
C HIS A 448 23.75 10.19 15.56
N GLN A 449 24.31 10.88 14.56
CA GLN A 449 25.45 10.37 13.81
C GLN A 449 26.28 11.53 13.25
N THR A 450 27.60 11.37 13.22
CA THR A 450 28.51 12.26 12.50
C THR A 450 29.39 11.44 11.59
N THR A 451 29.26 11.64 10.29
CA THR A 451 29.86 10.78 9.25
C THR A 451 30.72 11.61 8.30
N PRO A 452 31.97 11.19 8.02
CA PRO A 452 32.81 11.86 7.04
C PRO A 452 32.41 11.43 5.63
N ILE A 453 32.39 12.38 4.71
CA ILE A 453 32.13 12.17 3.29
C ILE A 453 33.36 12.60 2.50
N ILE A 454 33.87 11.66 1.70
CA ILE A 454 34.94 11.89 0.75
C ILE A 454 34.38 11.72 -0.67
N THR A 455 34.73 12.64 -1.55
CA THR A 455 34.39 12.55 -2.96
C THR A 455 35.53 11.86 -3.72
N CYS A 456 35.19 10.84 -4.48
CA CYS A 456 36.12 10.09 -5.31
C CYS A 456 35.49 9.70 -6.66
N ARG A 457 36.32 9.27 -7.60
CA ARG A 457 35.88 8.64 -8.85
C ARG A 457 36.43 7.22 -8.92
N ILE A 458 35.83 6.37 -9.74
CA ILE A 458 36.42 5.08 -10.05
C ILE A 458 37.37 5.30 -11.23
N ALA A 459 38.60 4.82 -11.13
CA ALA A 459 39.61 4.88 -12.19
C ALA A 459 39.70 3.55 -12.95
N GLU A 460 39.61 2.42 -12.24
CA GLU A 460 39.69 1.08 -12.82
C GLU A 460 38.72 0.11 -12.17
N ILE A 461 38.16 -0.80 -12.98
CA ILE A 461 37.33 -1.93 -12.53
C ILE A 461 37.87 -3.19 -13.19
N LYS A 462 38.19 -4.23 -12.41
CA LYS A 462 38.71 -5.52 -12.91
C LYS A 462 39.96 -5.36 -13.80
N GLY A 463 40.83 -4.40 -13.46
CA GLY A 463 42.04 -4.08 -14.22
C GLY A 463 41.80 -3.36 -15.56
N LYS A 464 40.56 -2.93 -15.85
CA LYS A 464 40.24 -2.11 -17.03
C LYS A 464 39.97 -0.67 -16.61
N ARG A 465 40.62 0.28 -17.29
CA ARG A 465 40.39 1.72 -17.11
C ARG A 465 39.00 2.15 -17.54
N ILE A 466 38.45 3.13 -16.83
CA ILE A 466 37.11 3.67 -17.11
C ILE A 466 37.00 4.22 -18.53
N GLU A 467 38.04 4.86 -19.08
CA GLU A 467 37.98 5.45 -20.43
C GLU A 467 37.74 4.36 -21.51
N ALA A 468 38.41 3.22 -21.38
CA ALA A 468 38.19 2.07 -22.25
C ALA A 468 36.80 1.45 -22.03
N LEU A 469 36.37 1.41 -20.77
CA LEU A 469 35.02 1.03 -20.33
C LEU A 469 33.97 2.11 -20.57
N VAL A 470 34.23 3.21 -21.26
CA VAL A 470 33.19 4.15 -21.73
C VAL A 470 33.02 4.07 -23.25
N GLY A 471 34.08 3.74 -24.01
CA GLY A 471 34.03 3.56 -25.48
C GLY A 471 33.38 2.27 -26.04
N ASP A 472 33.61 1.09 -25.45
CA ASP A 472 32.93 -0.18 -25.79
C ASP A 472 31.37 -0.21 -25.66
N THR A 473 30.67 -0.28 -26.78
CA THR A 473 29.19 -0.26 -26.83
C THR A 473 28.51 -1.61 -26.51
N SER A 474 29.27 -2.70 -26.31
CA SER A 474 28.73 -4.05 -26.08
C SER A 474 28.38 -4.34 -24.61
N ARG A 475 28.62 -3.39 -23.71
CA ARG A 475 28.52 -3.58 -22.26
C ARG A 475 27.09 -3.48 -21.73
N ARG A 476 26.83 -4.20 -20.64
CA ARG A 476 25.59 -4.06 -19.84
C ARG A 476 25.66 -2.92 -18.81
N MET A 477 26.86 -2.46 -18.43
CA MET A 477 27.04 -1.40 -17.44
C MET A 477 26.62 -0.04 -18.01
N PRO A 478 25.78 0.74 -17.31
CA PRO A 478 25.38 2.05 -17.78
C PRO A 478 26.46 3.10 -17.56
N ASN A 479 26.67 3.99 -18.53
CA ASN A 479 27.74 5.01 -18.47
C ASN A 479 27.68 5.91 -17.23
N TRP A 480 26.48 6.21 -16.71
CA TRP A 480 26.33 7.03 -15.51
C TRP A 480 26.96 6.40 -14.26
N ALA A 481 27.04 5.06 -14.19
CA ALA A 481 27.66 4.38 -13.06
C ALA A 481 29.19 4.49 -13.13
N LEU A 482 29.76 4.57 -14.33
CA LEU A 482 31.21 4.64 -14.52
C LEU A 482 31.75 6.07 -14.38
N THR A 483 31.00 7.07 -14.85
CA THR A 483 31.49 8.46 -14.92
C THR A 483 31.06 9.34 -13.76
N ARG A 484 30.21 8.84 -12.85
CA ARG A 484 29.76 9.62 -11.69
C ARG A 484 30.86 9.81 -10.66
N GLU A 485 30.74 10.90 -9.94
CA GLU A 485 31.42 11.06 -8.65
C GLU A 485 30.69 10.24 -7.59
N TYR A 486 31.49 9.50 -6.82
CA TYR A 486 31.05 8.73 -5.67
C TYR A 486 31.35 9.50 -4.41
N ARG A 487 30.36 9.54 -3.52
CA ARG A 487 30.53 9.96 -2.13
C ARG A 487 30.68 8.69 -1.32
N VAL A 488 31.81 8.58 -0.64
CA VAL A 488 32.17 7.41 0.16
C VAL A 488 32.44 7.83 1.59
N THR A 489 32.32 6.88 2.50
CA THR A 489 32.68 7.05 3.91
C THR A 489 33.57 5.91 4.36
N TYR A 490 34.11 6.01 5.56
CA TYR A 490 34.88 4.97 6.21
C TYR A 490 34.32 4.67 7.61
N ARG A 491 34.23 3.38 7.95
CA ARG A 491 33.80 2.88 9.27
C ARG A 491 33.96 1.37 9.35
N ASP A 492 34.04 0.86 10.59
CA ASP A 492 34.19 -0.57 10.87
C ASP A 492 32.88 -1.24 11.33
N THR A 493 31.74 -0.52 11.34
CA THR A 493 30.45 -1.02 11.83
C THR A 493 29.31 -0.74 10.83
N LEU A 494 28.29 -1.60 10.82
CA LEU A 494 27.04 -1.37 10.07
C LEU A 494 26.10 -0.43 10.82
N THR A 495 25.29 0.32 10.07
CA THR A 495 24.18 1.10 10.60
C THR A 495 22.90 0.27 10.59
N ARG A 496 21.85 0.75 11.26
CA ARG A 496 20.53 0.10 11.27
C ARG A 496 19.89 -0.02 9.88
N SER A 497 20.30 0.84 8.95
CA SER A 497 19.89 0.85 7.55
C SER A 497 20.60 -0.19 6.68
N GLU A 498 21.50 -1.01 7.24
CA GLU A 498 22.39 -1.88 6.47
C GLU A 498 22.42 -3.31 6.99
N GLU A 499 22.31 -4.26 6.07
CA GLU A 499 22.44 -5.69 6.34
C GLU A 499 23.52 -6.27 5.42
N LEU A 500 24.47 -7.02 5.99
CA LEU A 500 25.51 -7.68 5.19
C LEU A 500 24.96 -8.98 4.62
N THR A 501 24.77 -9.03 3.30
CA THR A 501 24.26 -10.22 2.61
C THR A 501 25.34 -11.23 2.27
N SER A 502 26.57 -10.79 2.04
CA SER A 502 27.69 -11.67 1.69
C SER A 502 29.05 -11.05 2.03
N GLY A 503 30.05 -11.88 2.33
CA GLY A 503 31.40 -11.45 2.70
C GLY A 503 31.54 -11.06 4.18
N ALA A 504 32.51 -10.20 4.50
CA ALA A 504 32.76 -9.75 5.87
C ALA A 504 33.17 -8.27 5.89
N LEU A 505 32.79 -7.55 6.96
CA LEU A 505 33.41 -6.26 7.26
C LEU A 505 34.86 -6.50 7.66
N GLN A 506 35.76 -5.79 7.00
CA GLN A 506 37.18 -5.81 7.31
C GLN A 506 37.49 -4.57 8.14
N SER A 507 38.41 -4.70 9.11
CA SER A 507 39.01 -3.59 9.82
C SER A 507 40.51 -3.61 9.52
N ILE A 508 41.11 -2.44 9.29
CA ILE A 508 42.55 -2.38 9.05
C ILE A 508 43.25 -2.28 10.40
N ARG A 509 44.12 -3.24 10.71
CA ARG A 509 45.03 -3.12 11.84
C ARG A 509 46.21 -2.23 11.42
N HIS A 510 46.55 -1.24 12.26
CA HIS A 510 47.72 -0.39 12.03
C HIS A 510 48.97 -1.23 11.74
N GLY A 511 49.58 -1.02 10.56
CA GLY A 511 50.80 -1.70 10.12
C GLY A 511 50.63 -2.80 9.06
N GLN A 512 49.41 -3.21 8.70
CA GLN A 512 49.20 -4.12 7.57
C GLN A 512 49.35 -3.39 6.23
N ARG A 513 50.26 -3.87 5.37
CA ARG A 513 50.41 -3.45 3.96
C ARG A 513 49.43 -4.14 3.02
N ASP A 514 48.38 -4.77 3.55
CA ASP A 514 47.44 -5.58 2.77
C ASP A 514 46.50 -4.72 1.92
N SER A 515 45.92 -5.36 0.90
CA SER A 515 44.93 -4.74 0.01
C SER A 515 43.75 -4.17 0.81
N VAL A 516 43.32 -2.94 0.49
CA VAL A 516 42.17 -2.32 1.14
C VAL A 516 40.89 -3.02 0.70
N TRP A 517 40.07 -3.47 1.66
CA TRP A 517 38.82 -4.17 1.38
C TRP A 517 37.63 -3.25 1.60
N VAL A 518 36.85 -3.01 0.56
CA VAL A 518 35.69 -2.10 0.58
C VAL A 518 34.40 -2.91 0.47
N THR A 519 33.37 -2.45 1.16
CA THR A 519 32.02 -3.02 1.01
C THR A 519 31.19 -2.20 0.02
N ILE A 520 30.35 -2.87 -0.77
CA ILE A 520 29.54 -2.28 -1.83
C ILE A 520 28.05 -2.56 -1.59
N SER A 521 27.16 -1.64 -1.97
CA SER A 521 25.72 -1.88 -1.95
C SER A 521 25.30 -2.87 -3.05
N GLU A 522 24.34 -3.75 -2.74
CA GLU A 522 23.82 -4.79 -3.62
C GLU A 522 23.39 -4.24 -5.00
N GLY A 523 22.57 -3.19 -5.03
CA GLY A 523 22.14 -2.59 -6.30
C GLY A 523 23.29 -2.02 -7.15
N MET A 524 24.35 -1.49 -6.53
CA MET A 524 25.52 -1.03 -7.29
C MET A 524 26.41 -2.18 -7.73
N GLN A 525 26.51 -3.24 -6.91
CA GLN A 525 27.22 -4.46 -7.24
C GLN A 525 26.63 -5.11 -8.50
N GLU A 526 25.31 -5.21 -8.59
CA GLU A 526 24.61 -5.67 -9.79
C GLU A 526 24.85 -4.75 -10.99
N THR A 527 24.77 -3.42 -10.77
CA THR A 527 24.94 -2.42 -11.85
C THR A 527 26.35 -2.43 -12.44
N LEU A 528 27.38 -2.57 -11.60
CA LEU A 528 28.78 -2.62 -12.01
C LEU A 528 29.24 -4.04 -12.39
N GLY A 529 28.42 -5.06 -12.13
CA GLY A 529 28.74 -6.46 -12.43
C GLY A 529 30.00 -6.96 -11.71
N VAL A 530 30.25 -6.49 -10.49
CA VAL A 530 31.40 -6.89 -9.66
C VAL A 530 31.00 -7.96 -8.66
N GLN A 531 31.95 -8.78 -8.23
CA GLN A 531 31.78 -9.86 -7.27
C GLN A 531 32.75 -9.68 -6.11
N LEU A 532 32.60 -10.50 -5.07
CA LEU A 532 33.57 -10.55 -3.98
C LEU A 532 34.98 -10.80 -4.53
N ASN A 533 35.97 -10.13 -3.95
CA ASN A 533 37.39 -10.19 -4.30
C ASN A 533 37.78 -9.56 -5.67
N ASP A 534 36.84 -9.01 -6.43
CA ASP A 534 37.17 -8.21 -7.61
C ASP A 534 37.95 -6.94 -7.23
N SER A 535 38.90 -6.56 -8.07
CA SER A 535 39.73 -5.36 -7.88
C SER A 535 39.08 -4.10 -8.46
N MET A 536 39.26 -2.99 -7.76
CA MET A 536 38.91 -1.65 -8.22
C MET A 536 40.00 -0.67 -7.83
N VAL A 537 40.11 0.42 -8.59
CA VAL A 537 40.96 1.56 -8.22
C VAL A 537 40.09 2.79 -8.12
N PHE A 538 40.13 3.46 -6.97
CA PHE A 538 39.45 4.73 -6.75
C PHE A 538 40.44 5.87 -6.89
N ASP A 539 40.08 6.89 -7.65
CA ASP A 539 40.79 8.17 -7.68
C ASP A 539 40.19 9.09 -6.62
N ILE A 540 40.95 9.32 -5.55
CA ILE A 540 40.58 10.17 -4.42
C ILE A 540 41.33 11.49 -4.57
N GLN A 541 40.72 12.42 -5.29
CA GLN A 541 41.26 13.76 -5.54
C GLN A 541 42.68 13.77 -6.14
N GLY A 542 42.95 12.84 -7.07
CA GLY A 542 44.24 12.67 -7.74
C GLY A 542 45.09 11.54 -7.18
N VAL A 543 44.71 10.93 -6.05
CA VAL A 543 45.45 9.81 -5.43
C VAL A 543 44.75 8.49 -5.76
N PRO A 544 45.39 7.58 -6.54
CA PRO A 544 44.82 6.27 -6.82
C PRO A 544 44.94 5.34 -5.61
N VAL A 545 43.81 4.80 -5.16
CA VAL A 545 43.68 3.84 -4.06
C VAL A 545 43.14 2.52 -4.61
N ALA A 546 43.99 1.50 -4.65
CA ALA A 546 43.61 0.16 -5.08
C ALA A 546 42.87 -0.58 -3.95
N VAL A 547 41.70 -1.13 -4.27
CA VAL A 547 40.82 -1.82 -3.33
C VAL A 547 40.30 -3.14 -3.90
N ARG A 548 39.78 -3.99 -3.02
CA ARG A 548 39.03 -5.20 -3.37
C ARG A 548 37.66 -5.21 -2.71
N ILE A 549 36.69 -5.86 -3.33
CA ILE A 549 35.34 -6.00 -2.75
C ILE A 549 35.36 -7.06 -1.64
N GLY A 550 35.22 -6.65 -0.39
CA GLY A 550 35.23 -7.53 0.78
C GLY A 550 33.85 -7.97 1.28
N GLY A 551 32.80 -7.22 0.92
CA GLY A 551 31.43 -7.51 1.34
C GLY A 551 30.37 -6.82 0.50
N ILE A 552 29.20 -7.43 0.42
CA ILE A 552 28.02 -6.90 -0.26
C ILE A 552 26.96 -6.61 0.81
N ARG A 553 26.43 -5.38 0.77
CA ARG A 553 25.46 -4.88 1.75
C ARG A 553 24.13 -4.59 1.07
N LYS A 554 23.04 -5.06 1.66
CA LYS A 554 21.72 -4.54 1.38
C LYS A 554 21.53 -3.25 2.17
N VAL A 555 21.15 -2.18 1.49
CA VAL A 555 21.05 -0.83 2.08
C VAL A 555 19.62 -0.32 1.92
N ASP A 556 18.99 0.00 3.04
CA ASP A 556 17.67 0.63 3.08
C ASP A 556 17.82 2.16 3.08
N TRP A 557 17.84 2.74 1.87
CA TRP A 557 18.16 4.15 1.64
C TRP A 557 17.33 5.17 2.43
N PRO A 558 16.01 4.97 2.65
CA PRO A 558 15.17 5.90 3.43
C PRO A 558 15.46 5.88 4.94
N VAL A 559 16.09 4.84 5.47
CA VAL A 559 16.32 4.68 6.91
C VAL A 559 17.61 5.38 7.32
N ASP A 560 17.53 6.26 8.32
CA ASP A 560 18.65 6.94 9.01
C ASP A 560 19.80 7.38 8.08
N PRO A 561 19.58 8.35 7.16
CA PRO A 561 20.63 8.86 6.28
C PRO A 561 21.77 9.55 7.07
N PRO A 562 23.00 9.69 6.50
CA PRO A 562 23.39 9.36 5.13
C PRO A 562 23.80 7.89 4.91
N ASN A 563 23.34 7.32 3.80
CA ASN A 563 23.69 5.98 3.33
C ASN A 563 24.71 6.02 2.18
N PHE A 564 25.61 5.04 2.08
CA PHE A 564 26.73 5.06 1.13
C PHE A 564 26.81 3.79 0.28
N VAL A 565 27.09 3.99 -1.02
CA VAL A 565 27.31 2.90 -1.99
C VAL A 565 28.56 2.10 -1.61
N PHE A 566 29.67 2.79 -1.35
CA PHE A 566 30.93 2.20 -0.93
C PHE A 566 31.27 2.66 0.48
N VAL A 567 31.65 1.71 1.33
CA VAL A 567 32.13 1.98 2.68
C VAL A 567 33.51 1.34 2.83
N PHE A 568 34.49 2.20 3.10
CA PHE A 568 35.87 1.85 3.38
C PHE A 568 36.02 1.46 4.86
N PRO A 569 37.02 0.66 5.21
CA PRO A 569 37.37 0.42 6.60
C PRO A 569 38.03 1.68 7.18
N SER A 570 37.93 1.86 8.50
CA SER A 570 38.69 2.90 9.19
C SER A 570 40.21 2.62 9.06
N GLY A 571 40.99 3.67 8.91
CA GLY A 571 42.45 3.67 8.76
C GLY A 571 42.98 4.00 7.36
N VAL A 572 42.12 4.12 6.34
CA VAL A 572 42.53 4.39 4.93
C VAL A 572 42.34 5.84 4.53
N LEU A 573 41.17 6.40 4.81
CA LEU A 573 40.69 7.64 4.20
C LEU A 573 40.66 8.84 5.16
N GLU A 574 41.08 8.65 6.40
CA GLU A 574 41.20 9.69 7.42
C GLU A 574 42.06 10.88 6.96
N PRO A 575 43.19 10.68 6.25
CA PRO A 575 44.00 11.80 5.76
C PRO A 575 43.41 12.51 4.54
N ALA A 576 42.43 11.92 3.86
CA ALA A 576 41.86 12.51 2.65
C ALA A 576 41.03 13.76 2.98
N PRO A 577 40.99 14.77 2.09
CA PRO A 577 40.13 15.93 2.26
C PRO A 577 38.66 15.49 2.32
N LYS A 578 37.99 15.85 3.41
CA LYS A 578 36.67 15.35 3.79
C LYS A 578 35.79 16.46 4.32
N ILE A 579 34.50 16.30 4.11
CA ILE A 579 33.46 17.10 4.77
C ILE A 579 32.71 16.20 5.75
N TRP A 580 32.26 16.75 6.85
CA TRP A 580 31.43 16.04 7.81
C TRP A 580 29.96 16.35 7.58
N VAL A 581 29.15 15.32 7.77
CA VAL A 581 27.71 15.41 7.84
C VAL A 581 27.29 14.96 9.22
N THR A 582 26.52 15.79 9.92
CA THR A 582 25.97 15.45 11.22
C THR A 582 24.47 15.38 11.13
N THR A 583 23.89 14.30 11.65
CA THR A 583 22.46 14.11 11.72
C THR A 583 21.97 14.17 13.15
N THR A 584 20.84 14.82 13.33
CA THR A 584 20.25 15.10 14.64
C THR A 584 18.72 15.08 14.56
N ARG A 585 18.09 15.11 15.72
CA ARG A 585 16.64 15.24 15.86
C ARG A 585 16.34 16.48 16.68
N MET A 586 15.64 17.42 16.06
CA MET A 586 15.09 18.60 16.72
C MET A 586 13.65 18.30 17.15
N GLU A 587 13.37 18.42 18.45
CA GLU A 587 12.05 18.07 19.01
C GLU A 587 10.96 19.10 18.67
N SER A 588 11.30 20.39 18.57
CA SER A 588 10.35 21.48 18.36
C SER A 588 10.88 22.52 17.36
N ASP A 589 9.95 23.25 16.73
CA ASP A 589 10.27 24.33 15.79
C ASP A 589 11.06 25.47 16.45
N GLU A 590 10.80 25.74 17.72
CA GLU A 590 11.53 26.73 18.52
C GLU A 590 13.00 26.32 18.74
N LYS A 591 13.24 25.05 19.12
CA LYS A 591 14.60 24.52 19.30
C LYS A 591 15.35 24.45 17.97
N ALA A 592 14.69 24.02 16.90
CA ALA A 592 15.28 23.99 15.56
C ALA A 592 15.65 25.40 15.08
N SER A 593 14.75 26.38 15.23
CA SER A 593 14.98 27.76 14.78
C SER A 593 16.11 28.43 15.57
N SER A 594 16.12 28.27 16.90
CA SER A 594 17.19 28.80 17.75
C SER A 594 18.55 28.15 17.47
N PHE A 595 18.58 26.83 17.28
CA PHE A 595 19.80 26.12 16.88
C PHE A 595 20.29 26.57 15.50
N GLN A 596 19.39 26.69 14.52
CA GLN A 596 19.71 27.15 13.18
C GLN A 596 20.26 28.58 13.18
N GLN A 597 19.65 29.50 13.95
CA GLN A 597 20.15 30.87 14.10
C GLN A 597 21.58 30.87 14.65
N ALA A 598 21.82 30.17 15.77
CA ALA A 598 23.15 30.09 16.38
C ALA A 598 24.19 29.46 15.43
N LEU A 599 23.80 28.40 14.70
CA LEU A 599 24.65 27.75 13.71
C LEU A 599 25.04 28.71 12.58
N VAL A 600 24.09 29.45 12.01
CA VAL A 600 24.35 30.39 10.92
C VAL A 600 25.23 31.56 11.37
N THR A 601 25.07 32.04 12.60
CA THR A 601 25.93 33.10 13.16
C THR A 601 27.37 32.63 13.36
N LEU A 602 27.58 31.43 13.91
CA LEU A 602 28.92 30.92 14.25
C LEU A 602 29.62 30.22 13.08
N PHE A 603 28.85 29.55 12.21
CA PHE A 603 29.34 28.68 11.13
C PHE A 603 28.56 28.93 9.82
N PRO A 604 28.72 30.10 9.18
CA PRO A 604 27.90 30.51 8.03
C PRO A 604 28.05 29.63 6.78
N ASN A 605 29.13 28.85 6.65
CA ASN A 605 29.32 27.88 5.55
C ASN A 605 28.54 26.57 5.77
N VAL A 606 28.19 26.22 7.02
CA VAL A 606 27.52 24.96 7.33
C VAL A 606 26.06 25.04 6.92
N SER A 607 25.64 24.08 6.10
CA SER A 607 24.25 24.03 5.63
C SER A 607 23.37 23.28 6.62
N TYR A 608 22.32 23.95 7.11
CA TYR A 608 21.25 23.37 7.91
C TYR A 608 20.12 22.89 7.00
N ILE A 609 19.76 21.62 7.09
CA ILE A 609 18.70 20.98 6.31
C ILE A 609 17.63 20.48 7.29
N ASP A 610 16.46 21.12 7.25
CA ASP A 610 15.30 20.72 8.04
C ASP A 610 14.39 19.77 7.24
N LEU A 611 14.30 18.52 7.69
CA LEU A 611 13.45 17.51 7.07
C LEU A 611 12.05 17.47 7.71
N ARG A 612 11.77 18.22 8.77
CA ARG A 612 10.53 18.09 9.55
C ARG A 612 9.29 18.42 8.73
N LEU A 613 9.35 19.43 7.87
CA LEU A 613 8.25 19.76 6.95
C LEU A 613 7.97 18.62 5.95
N VAL A 614 9.03 17.97 5.48
CA VAL A 614 8.92 16.85 4.53
C VAL A 614 8.34 15.63 5.23
N LEU A 615 8.91 15.27 6.38
CA LEU A 615 8.45 14.16 7.20
C LEU A 615 7.01 14.39 7.65
N SER A 616 6.63 15.61 8.08
CA SER A 616 5.24 15.90 8.47
C SER A 616 4.27 15.80 7.30
N THR A 617 4.67 16.23 6.11
CA THR A 617 3.85 16.08 4.89
C THR A 617 3.67 14.61 4.52
N VAL A 618 4.74 13.81 4.62
CA VAL A 618 4.70 12.36 4.38
C VAL A 618 3.84 11.66 5.42
N THR A 619 4.00 11.98 6.70
CA THR A 619 3.15 11.45 7.79
C THR A 619 1.69 11.82 7.57
N GLN A 620 1.39 13.10 7.28
CA GLN A 620 0.03 13.54 6.96
C GLN A 620 -0.56 12.79 5.74
N LEU A 621 0.25 12.53 4.72
CA LEU A 621 -0.17 11.73 3.57
C LEU A 621 -0.54 10.31 3.99
N PHE A 622 0.31 9.68 4.80
CA PHE A 622 0.04 8.33 5.27
C PHE A 622 -1.09 8.25 6.29
N ASP A 623 -1.31 9.27 7.12
CA ASP A 623 -2.48 9.37 8.01
C ASP A 623 -3.78 9.39 7.21
N LYS A 624 -3.80 10.09 6.07
CA LYS A 624 -4.95 10.08 5.14
C LYS A 624 -5.15 8.70 4.55
N ILE A 625 -4.09 8.04 4.11
CA ILE A 625 -4.17 6.65 3.60
C ILE A 625 -4.70 5.74 4.70
N SER A 626 -4.19 5.87 5.92
CA SER A 626 -4.58 5.09 7.08
C SER A 626 -6.06 5.23 7.38
N LEU A 627 -6.57 6.45 7.30
CA LEU A 627 -7.99 6.71 7.50
C LEU A 627 -8.84 6.06 6.41
N VAL A 628 -8.50 6.23 5.12
CA VAL A 628 -9.22 5.57 4.01
C VAL A 628 -9.22 4.05 4.19
N VAL A 629 -8.07 3.47 4.56
CA VAL A 629 -7.93 2.05 4.88
C VAL A 629 -8.85 1.65 6.04
N ARG A 630 -8.90 2.42 7.14
CA ARG A 630 -9.79 2.17 8.29
C ARG A 630 -11.27 2.25 7.92
N PHE A 631 -11.65 3.22 7.09
CA PHE A 631 -13.04 3.36 6.62
C PHE A 631 -13.48 2.16 5.77
N LEU A 632 -12.66 1.77 4.79
CA LEU A 632 -12.97 0.61 3.94
C LEU A 632 -12.93 -0.71 4.73
N ALA A 633 -12.07 -0.80 5.74
CA ALA A 633 -12.06 -1.93 6.68
C ALA A 633 -13.35 -2.00 7.49
N LEU A 634 -13.83 -0.88 8.06
CA LEU A 634 -15.10 -0.82 8.77
C LEU A 634 -16.26 -1.25 7.88
N PHE A 635 -16.33 -0.72 6.65
CA PHE A 635 -17.33 -1.10 5.66
C PHE A 635 -17.32 -2.60 5.37
N SER A 636 -16.13 -3.18 5.23
CA SER A 636 -15.97 -4.61 4.94
C SER A 636 -16.30 -5.49 6.15
N ILE A 637 -16.00 -5.04 7.37
CA ILE A 637 -16.41 -5.71 8.61
C ILE A 637 -17.94 -5.71 8.72
N VAL A 638 -18.60 -4.58 8.50
CA VAL A 638 -20.08 -4.48 8.53
C VAL A 638 -20.69 -5.42 7.50
N THR A 639 -20.21 -5.37 6.26
CA THR A 639 -20.68 -6.27 5.19
C THR A 639 -20.44 -7.74 5.55
N GLY A 640 -19.25 -8.03 6.10
CA GLY A 640 -18.84 -9.29 6.71
C GLY A 640 -19.86 -9.85 7.69
N LEU A 641 -20.19 -9.05 8.70
CA LEU A 641 -21.14 -9.40 9.75
C LEU A 641 -22.54 -9.64 9.20
N VAL A 642 -23.00 -8.87 8.20
CA VAL A 642 -24.30 -9.08 7.55
C VAL A 642 -24.35 -10.44 6.83
N VAL A 643 -23.30 -10.80 6.10
CA VAL A 643 -23.23 -12.10 5.42
C VAL A 643 -23.12 -13.25 6.41
N LEU A 644 -22.29 -13.11 7.44
CA LEU A 644 -22.19 -14.08 8.54
C LEU A 644 -23.55 -14.29 9.21
N ALA A 645 -24.29 -13.21 9.46
CA ALA A 645 -25.63 -13.30 10.03
C ALA A 645 -26.61 -14.08 9.14
N GLY A 646 -26.59 -13.83 7.82
CA GLY A 646 -27.37 -14.58 6.84
C GLY A 646 -27.00 -16.08 6.78
N ALA A 647 -25.70 -16.38 6.82
CA ALA A 647 -25.22 -17.76 6.84
C ALA A 647 -25.67 -18.53 8.09
N VAL A 648 -25.64 -17.89 9.26
CA VAL A 648 -26.08 -18.49 10.52
C VAL A 648 -27.60 -18.63 10.57
N ALA A 649 -28.36 -17.65 10.05
CA ALA A 649 -29.82 -17.69 9.97
C ALA A 649 -30.35 -18.91 9.19
N ASN A 650 -29.60 -19.40 8.20
CA ASN A 650 -29.93 -20.59 7.40
C ASN A 650 -30.17 -21.86 8.25
N SER A 651 -29.58 -21.96 9.44
CA SER A 651 -29.65 -23.16 10.28
C SER A 651 -30.98 -23.33 11.05
N ARG A 652 -31.87 -22.32 11.04
CA ARG A 652 -33.11 -22.30 11.85
C ARG A 652 -34.08 -23.44 11.55
N TYR A 653 -34.33 -23.77 10.28
CA TYR A 653 -35.40 -24.71 9.88
C TYR A 653 -35.16 -26.14 10.35
N ILE A 654 -33.92 -26.61 10.33
CA ILE A 654 -33.57 -27.99 10.74
C ILE A 654 -33.64 -28.11 12.26
N ARG A 655 -33.24 -27.07 12.98
CA ARG A 655 -33.27 -27.03 14.46
C ARG A 655 -34.67 -27.00 15.04
N ILE A 656 -35.66 -26.44 14.34
CA ILE A 656 -37.07 -26.47 14.78
C ILE A 656 -37.54 -27.93 14.92
N LYS A 657 -37.23 -28.81 13.96
CA LYS A 657 -37.65 -30.22 14.00
C LYS A 657 -37.00 -30.99 15.16
N GLU A 658 -35.68 -30.83 15.33
CA GLU A 658 -34.93 -31.50 16.42
C GLU A 658 -35.44 -31.07 17.80
N ASN A 659 -35.72 -29.78 17.97
CA ASN A 659 -36.18 -29.24 19.24
C ASN A 659 -37.63 -29.62 19.55
N VAL A 660 -38.49 -29.79 18.53
CA VAL A 660 -39.85 -30.33 18.72
C VAL A 660 -39.79 -31.77 19.19
N LEU A 661 -38.95 -32.62 18.59
CA LEU A 661 -38.74 -34.00 19.05
C LEU A 661 -38.30 -34.06 20.51
N LEU A 662 -37.34 -33.21 20.91
CA LEU A 662 -36.88 -33.13 22.30
C LEU A 662 -38.00 -32.68 23.25
N ARG A 663 -38.85 -31.71 22.86
CA ARG A 663 -40.03 -31.33 23.67
C ARG A 663 -41.03 -32.46 23.81
N THR A 664 -41.28 -33.22 22.74
CA THR A 664 -42.21 -34.37 22.78
C THR A 664 -41.73 -35.46 23.74
N ILE A 665 -40.42 -35.62 23.92
CA ILE A 665 -39.82 -36.57 24.86
C ILE A 665 -39.70 -35.99 26.30
N GLY A 666 -40.13 -34.74 26.52
CA GLY A 666 -40.19 -34.11 27.85
C GLY A 666 -39.08 -33.12 28.17
N ALA A 667 -38.26 -32.69 27.21
CA ALA A 667 -37.23 -31.68 27.45
C ALA A 667 -37.85 -30.30 27.75
N GLY A 668 -37.49 -29.72 28.89
CA GLY A 668 -37.90 -28.37 29.28
C GLY A 668 -37.34 -27.28 28.36
N THR A 669 -38.03 -26.15 28.28
CA THR A 669 -37.65 -24.99 27.44
C THR A 669 -36.27 -24.44 27.80
N ALA A 670 -35.93 -24.40 29.09
CA ALA A 670 -34.61 -23.97 29.57
C ALA A 670 -33.48 -24.90 29.09
N LEU A 671 -33.72 -26.21 29.04
CA LEU A 671 -32.73 -27.19 28.57
C LEU A 671 -32.48 -27.03 27.06
N ILE A 672 -33.55 -26.92 26.28
CA ILE A 672 -33.47 -26.72 24.83
C ILE A 672 -32.74 -25.42 24.50
N THR A 673 -33.04 -24.34 25.23
CA THR A 673 -32.36 -23.05 25.07
C THR A 673 -30.87 -23.19 25.38
N LYS A 674 -30.49 -23.85 26.48
CA LYS A 674 -29.09 -24.09 26.85
C LYS A 674 -28.34 -24.91 25.80
N VAL A 675 -28.93 -26.01 25.31
CA VAL A 675 -28.33 -26.86 24.28
C VAL A 675 -28.13 -26.07 22.98
N THR A 676 -29.15 -25.32 22.56
CA THR A 676 -29.07 -24.50 21.34
C THR A 676 -27.99 -23.43 21.48
N LEU A 677 -27.96 -22.68 22.59
CA LEU A 677 -26.94 -21.66 22.82
C LEU A 677 -25.52 -22.26 22.81
N LEU A 678 -25.30 -23.39 23.48
CA LEU A 678 -24.00 -24.06 23.49
C LEU A 678 -23.59 -24.55 22.10
N GLU A 679 -24.52 -25.05 21.30
CA GLU A 679 -24.24 -25.49 19.94
C GLU A 679 -23.77 -24.33 19.04
N TYR A 680 -24.45 -23.19 19.10
CA TYR A 680 -24.03 -21.99 18.37
C TYR A 680 -22.75 -21.37 18.94
N ALA A 681 -22.51 -21.49 20.25
CA ALA A 681 -21.25 -21.10 20.87
C ALA A 681 -20.07 -21.90 20.29
N PHE A 682 -20.19 -23.24 20.25
CA PHE A 682 -19.16 -24.10 19.69
C PHE A 682 -18.97 -23.89 18.20
N LEU A 683 -20.05 -23.73 17.43
CA LEU A 683 -19.99 -23.37 16.02
C LEU A 683 -19.23 -22.05 15.81
N GLY A 684 -19.54 -21.02 16.60
CA GLY A 684 -18.87 -19.73 16.54
C GLY A 684 -17.39 -19.81 16.89
N VAL A 685 -17.04 -20.47 18.00
CA VAL A 685 -15.65 -20.64 18.46
C VAL A 685 -14.83 -21.46 17.45
N PHE A 686 -15.35 -22.59 16.96
CA PHE A 686 -14.61 -23.40 16.00
C PHE A 686 -14.46 -22.69 14.65
N SER A 687 -15.48 -21.99 14.18
CA SER A 687 -15.38 -21.20 12.95
C SER A 687 -14.37 -20.05 13.11
N ALA A 688 -14.42 -19.34 14.24
CA ALA A 688 -13.46 -18.29 14.59
C ALA A 688 -12.02 -18.83 14.61
N LEU A 689 -11.79 -19.96 15.30
CA LEU A 689 -10.48 -20.60 15.36
C LEU A 689 -9.97 -20.98 13.96
N THR A 690 -10.80 -21.62 13.13
CA THR A 690 -10.41 -21.99 11.77
C THR A 690 -10.07 -20.78 10.90
N GLY A 691 -10.87 -19.72 10.98
CA GLY A 691 -10.65 -18.49 10.21
C GLY A 691 -9.41 -17.73 10.65
N VAL A 692 -9.18 -17.59 11.96
CA VAL A 692 -8.02 -16.86 12.52
C VAL A 692 -6.71 -17.62 12.23
N LEU A 693 -6.66 -18.94 12.40
CA LEU A 693 -5.46 -19.73 12.11
C LEU A 693 -5.07 -19.64 10.63
N LEU A 694 -6.04 -19.78 9.73
CA LEU A 694 -5.79 -19.72 8.29
C LEU A 694 -5.45 -18.31 7.82
N SER A 695 -6.10 -17.28 8.38
CA SER A 695 -5.81 -15.88 8.02
C SER A 695 -4.43 -15.43 8.49
N THR A 696 -3.96 -15.91 9.64
CA THR A 696 -2.58 -15.64 10.09
C THR A 696 -1.57 -16.19 9.08
N SER A 697 -1.80 -17.43 8.62
CA SER A 697 -0.93 -18.07 7.61
C SER A 697 -1.02 -17.37 6.26
N ALA A 698 -2.24 -17.09 5.77
CA ALA A 698 -2.46 -16.41 4.50
C ALA A 698 -1.94 -14.97 4.52
N GLY A 699 -2.14 -14.25 5.63
CA GLY A 699 -1.62 -12.90 5.85
C GLY A 699 -0.10 -12.85 5.78
N TYR A 700 0.60 -13.82 6.37
CA TYR A 700 2.06 -13.93 6.24
C TYR A 700 2.51 -14.06 4.78
N PHE A 701 1.93 -14.99 4.02
CA PHE A 701 2.26 -15.16 2.60
C PHE A 701 1.90 -13.91 1.78
N LEU A 702 0.77 -13.29 2.06
CA LEU A 702 0.30 -12.12 1.30
C LEU A 702 1.17 -10.88 1.59
N CYS A 703 1.54 -10.64 2.84
CA CYS A 703 2.48 -9.57 3.20
C CYS A 703 3.86 -9.80 2.55
N ARG A 704 4.40 -11.01 2.64
CA ARG A 704 5.76 -11.32 2.14
C ARG A 704 5.88 -11.34 0.62
N PHE A 705 4.92 -11.96 -0.08
CA PHE A 705 5.05 -12.25 -1.52
C PHE A 705 4.21 -11.33 -2.42
N PHE A 706 3.15 -10.70 -1.92
CA PHE A 706 2.25 -9.89 -2.75
C PHE A 706 2.34 -8.39 -2.45
N LEU A 707 2.43 -8.03 -1.17
CA LEU A 707 2.47 -6.63 -0.74
C LEU A 707 3.89 -6.11 -0.48
N GLU A 708 4.86 -7.00 -0.28
CA GLU A 708 6.25 -6.67 0.05
C GLU A 708 6.35 -5.78 1.31
N VAL A 709 5.53 -6.10 2.31
CA VAL A 709 5.49 -5.39 3.60
C VAL A 709 5.85 -6.31 4.75
N ASP A 710 6.33 -5.72 5.84
CA ASP A 710 6.60 -6.45 7.06
C ASP A 710 5.32 -7.02 7.65
N PHE A 711 5.37 -8.31 7.99
CA PHE A 711 4.24 -9.00 8.57
C PHE A 711 4.09 -8.59 10.04
N ALA A 712 2.98 -7.93 10.36
CA ALA A 712 2.62 -7.57 11.72
C ALA A 712 1.20 -8.08 12.04
N VAL A 713 0.97 -8.49 13.28
CA VAL A 713 -0.30 -9.06 13.72
C VAL A 713 -0.90 -8.24 14.84
N ASP A 714 -2.10 -7.70 14.60
CA ASP A 714 -2.94 -7.13 15.65
C ASP A 714 -3.62 -8.25 16.43
N SER A 715 -2.96 -8.74 17.47
CA SER A 715 -3.51 -9.78 18.35
C SER A 715 -4.86 -9.37 18.98
N MET A 716 -5.05 -8.07 19.25
CA MET A 716 -6.27 -7.54 19.85
C MET A 716 -7.40 -7.48 18.82
N GLY A 717 -7.11 -7.02 17.59
CA GLY A 717 -8.04 -7.02 16.46
C GLY A 717 -8.50 -8.44 16.08
N LEU A 718 -7.58 -9.40 16.01
CA LEU A 718 -7.91 -10.80 15.77
C LEU A 718 -8.77 -11.40 16.89
N ALA A 719 -8.45 -11.09 18.15
CA ALA A 719 -9.27 -11.49 19.29
C ALA A 719 -10.68 -10.89 19.20
N PHE A 720 -10.81 -9.62 18.78
CA PHE A 720 -12.09 -8.94 18.60
C PHE A 720 -12.92 -9.59 17.48
N ILE A 721 -12.32 -9.91 16.33
CA ILE A 721 -13.00 -10.61 15.23
C ILE A 721 -13.45 -12.01 15.66
N GLY A 722 -12.57 -12.76 16.33
CA GLY A 722 -12.87 -14.10 16.81
C GLY A 722 -13.99 -14.11 17.85
N LEU A 723 -13.88 -13.26 18.88
CA LEU A 723 -14.86 -13.14 19.94
C LEU A 723 -16.18 -12.54 19.43
N GLY A 724 -16.12 -11.52 18.57
CA GLY A 724 -17.26 -10.93 17.90
C GLY A 724 -18.03 -11.96 17.06
N THR A 725 -17.33 -12.86 16.37
CA THR A 725 -17.98 -13.96 15.63
C THR A 725 -18.67 -14.96 16.57
N ALA A 726 -18.02 -15.33 17.66
CA ALA A 726 -18.62 -16.22 18.66
C ALA A 726 -19.87 -15.60 19.29
N VAL A 727 -19.81 -14.30 19.65
CA VAL A 727 -20.94 -13.53 20.18
C VAL A 727 -22.06 -13.40 19.14
N LEU A 728 -21.75 -13.11 17.87
CA LEU A 728 -22.74 -13.05 16.80
C LEU A 728 -23.47 -14.39 16.63
N CYS A 729 -22.73 -15.49 16.60
CA CYS A 729 -23.31 -16.84 16.52
C CYS A 729 -24.23 -17.12 17.73
N LEU A 730 -23.79 -16.75 18.94
CA LEU A 730 -24.58 -16.86 20.16
C LEU A 730 -25.87 -16.03 20.11
N LEU A 731 -25.78 -14.77 19.70
CA LEU A 731 -26.93 -13.86 19.58
C LEU A 731 -27.96 -14.39 18.57
N ILE A 732 -27.51 -14.89 17.43
CA ILE A 732 -28.39 -15.48 16.42
C ILE A 732 -28.99 -16.79 16.92
N GLY A 733 -28.20 -17.63 17.59
CA GLY A 733 -28.69 -18.84 18.26
C GLY A 733 -29.78 -18.53 19.29
N TRP A 734 -29.59 -17.46 20.06
CA TRP A 734 -30.58 -16.96 21.02
C TRP A 734 -31.85 -16.44 20.33
N LEU A 735 -31.74 -15.60 19.31
CA LEU A 735 -32.87 -15.09 18.53
C LEU A 735 -33.66 -16.23 17.88
N ASN A 736 -32.97 -17.21 17.31
CA ASN A 736 -33.59 -18.40 16.72
C ASN A 736 -34.29 -19.26 17.78
N SER A 737 -33.71 -19.41 18.97
CA SER A 737 -34.30 -20.19 20.07
C SER A 737 -35.65 -19.62 20.52
N ARG A 738 -35.84 -18.29 20.54
CA ARG A 738 -37.12 -17.65 20.88
C ARG A 738 -38.25 -18.07 19.94
N GLY A 739 -37.97 -18.15 18.63
CA GLY A 739 -38.94 -18.61 17.63
C GLY A 739 -39.31 -20.09 17.81
N ILE A 740 -38.34 -20.91 18.22
CA ILE A 740 -38.51 -22.35 18.45
C ILE A 740 -39.34 -22.64 19.72
N ILE A 741 -39.11 -21.88 20.80
CA ILE A 741 -39.82 -22.07 22.07
C ILE A 741 -41.31 -21.74 21.94
N ARG A 742 -41.66 -20.78 21.06
CA ARG A 742 -43.04 -20.34 20.83
C ARG A 742 -43.84 -21.27 19.92
N THR A 743 -43.21 -22.20 19.22
CA THR A 743 -43.93 -23.15 18.35
C THR A 743 -44.45 -24.33 19.17
N PRO A 744 -45.76 -24.60 19.21
CA PRO A 744 -46.31 -25.78 19.86
C PRO A 744 -45.82 -27.05 19.13
N PRO A 745 -45.40 -28.11 19.86
CA PRO A 745 -44.99 -29.37 19.24
C PRO A 745 -46.04 -29.93 18.29
N LEU A 746 -47.32 -29.80 18.68
CA LEU A 746 -48.47 -30.29 17.94
C LEU A 746 -48.67 -29.59 16.58
N GLN A 747 -48.24 -28.33 16.44
CA GLN A 747 -48.33 -27.58 15.18
C GLN A 747 -47.28 -28.05 14.16
N VAL A 748 -46.10 -28.46 14.64
CA VAL A 748 -45.03 -28.98 13.78
C VAL A 748 -45.28 -30.43 13.40
N LEU A 749 -45.80 -31.24 14.34
CA LEU A 749 -46.18 -32.64 14.08
C LEU A 749 -47.38 -32.74 13.12
N ARG A 750 -48.37 -31.84 13.20
CA ARG A 750 -49.49 -31.76 12.22
C ARG A 750 -49.10 -31.31 10.81
N LYS A 751 -47.89 -30.78 10.62
CA LYS A 751 -47.36 -30.50 9.27
C LYS A 751 -46.71 -31.72 8.63
N GLU A 752 -46.50 -32.80 9.38
CA GLU A 752 -45.86 -34.05 8.90
C GLU A 752 -46.83 -35.24 8.78
N VAL A 753 -47.99 -35.18 9.44
CA VAL A 753 -49.14 -36.08 9.22
C VAL A 753 -50.07 -35.41 8.23
#